data_AF-A0A3S0J7W8-F1
#
_entry.id   AF-A0A3S0J7W8-F1
#
_cell.length_a   1.000
_cell.length_b   1.000
_cell.length_c   1.000
_cell.angle_alpha   90.00
_cell.angle_beta   90.00
_cell.angle_gamma   90.00
#
_symmetry.space_group_name_H-M   'P 1'
#
loop_
_entity.id
_entity.type
_entity.pdbx_description
1 polymer ?
#
loop_
_entity_poly.entity_id
_entity_poly.type
_entity_poly.pdbx_seq_one_letter_code
_entity_poly.pdbx_strand_id
1 'polypeptide(L)'
;MTTRRLGAALLGLSLVFAAAPSQAQVGKDGPFGVGSPNTIVNRYTALTANAAAGNDVLSVASTADLSAGDLVMVIQMQGASINTANTSSYGTVTALNNAGNMELAVVQRVASATSVVLSQRLTKSYTSAGRAQLVRVPRFSLFVVNPGATVTAQAWNGSTGGVLAVESQNEIIVNGTITATGKGFRGGAFANNGASNNANYVGSGNTGGQKGESIAGYETSYSGGSRGRGAPANGGGGGNSVNAGGGGGANGGDPTKWSGRGNPTLSIPEWASAWNLEEAGFATSTSSGGGRGGYGVSDVDLDALSVGPDRSAWGDYSRPNTGGIGGRPLDYSTGRLFLGGGGGAGDGNTDVAGYGGNGGGLVFLLAPTINGGGVIESNGSNGNFSYANNPFADGAGGGGAGGTIVVQSSALSNLTLRANGGDGGGTDNTIVKAYGPGGGGGAGYIGISTAAVGNNVTVSLNGGNGGMSSSPGMAEFPPNGATRGAGTTVTSLTPQAAPLPVTWAYFTASWAEGRSTLTWGTAMEKNSAYFQPERSLDGGYSFQAFGEAVPAAGHSTSARRYTAYDAQPPVGKIYYRIRQVDTDGTSSYTAAVLVTSRAVDVAAYPNPVRRGQPLRTTLPAGTAAQLTDVLGRLVAAPVLSTASGTLDLDTRALRPGQYWLRVPGGKAQRISVVE
;
A
#
# COMPACT_ATOMS: atom_id res chain seq x y z
N MET A 1 77.69 -23.93 -17.28
CA MET A 1 76.62 -23.12 -17.90
C MET A 1 75.33 -23.45 -17.20
N THR A 2 74.94 -22.63 -16.22
CA THR A 2 73.76 -22.86 -15.37
C THR A 2 72.94 -21.58 -15.39
N THR A 3 71.72 -21.72 -15.89
CA THR A 3 70.76 -20.67 -16.23
C THR A 3 70.18 -20.03 -14.97
N ARG A 4 70.28 -18.69 -14.89
CA ARG A 4 69.54 -17.87 -13.92
C ARG A 4 68.07 -17.78 -14.34
N ARG A 5 67.14 -18.15 -13.47
CA ARG A 5 65.73 -17.75 -13.56
C ARG A 5 65.48 -16.66 -12.52
N LEU A 6 65.16 -15.46 -12.98
CA LEU A 6 64.58 -14.40 -12.16
C LEU A 6 63.12 -14.78 -11.86
N GLY A 7 62.77 -14.90 -10.58
CA GLY A 7 61.38 -14.96 -10.13
C GLY A 7 60.86 -13.55 -9.92
N ALA A 8 59.93 -13.11 -10.78
CA ALA A 8 59.14 -11.90 -10.56
C ALA A 8 58.02 -12.22 -9.56
N ALA A 9 58.08 -11.63 -8.37
CA ALA A 9 56.99 -11.68 -7.41
C ALA A 9 55.92 -10.65 -7.81
N LEU A 10 54.82 -11.12 -8.41
CA LEU A 10 53.61 -10.33 -8.62
C LEU A 10 52.93 -10.11 -7.25
N LEU A 11 53.04 -8.91 -6.69
CA LEU A 11 52.15 -8.47 -5.61
C LEU A 11 50.77 -8.22 -6.19
N GLY A 12 49.87 -9.20 -6.05
CA GLY A 12 48.44 -9.02 -6.32
C GLY A 12 47.84 -8.08 -5.27
N LEU A 13 47.48 -6.87 -5.70
CA LEU A 13 46.70 -5.92 -4.92
C LEU A 13 45.27 -6.47 -4.77
N SER A 14 44.98 -7.14 -3.66
CA SER A 14 43.62 -7.55 -3.30
C SER A 14 42.82 -6.31 -2.89
N LEU A 15 42.14 -5.70 -3.88
CA LEU A 15 41.04 -4.76 -3.65
C LEU A 15 39.89 -5.50 -2.96
N VAL A 16 39.88 -5.47 -1.63
CA VAL A 16 38.71 -5.83 -0.84
C VAL A 16 37.68 -4.71 -1.09
N PHE A 17 36.74 -4.95 -2.01
CA PHE A 17 35.51 -4.18 -2.06
C PHE A 17 34.75 -4.43 -0.76
N ALA A 18 34.89 -3.53 0.21
CA ALA A 18 33.95 -3.45 1.31
C ALA A 18 32.59 -3.11 0.71
N ALA A 19 31.66 -4.08 0.74
CA ALA A 19 30.28 -3.85 0.34
C ALA A 19 29.73 -2.65 1.13
N ALA A 20 29.44 -1.55 0.43
CA ALA A 20 28.78 -0.41 1.04
C ALA A 20 27.43 -0.88 1.60
N PRO A 21 27.04 -0.49 2.83
CA PRO A 21 25.71 -0.80 3.34
C PRO A 21 24.68 -0.22 2.37
N SER A 22 23.76 -1.06 1.88
CA SER A 22 22.70 -0.70 0.93
C SER A 22 21.77 0.34 1.55
N GLN A 23 22.06 1.62 1.32
CA GLN A 23 21.19 2.70 1.76
C GLN A 23 20.01 2.86 0.80
N ALA A 24 18.89 3.34 1.34
CA ALA A 24 17.63 3.52 0.64
C ALA A 24 17.74 4.54 -0.51
N GLN A 25 18.10 4.08 -1.71
CA GLN A 25 18.30 4.93 -2.86
C GLN A 25 17.14 4.76 -3.86
N VAL A 26 16.61 5.87 -4.38
CA VAL A 26 15.76 5.78 -5.58
C VAL A 26 16.60 5.20 -6.70
N GLY A 27 16.06 4.24 -7.44
CA GLY A 27 16.82 3.54 -8.47
C GLY A 27 17.65 2.34 -7.99
N LYS A 28 17.54 1.95 -6.71
CA LYS A 28 18.29 0.79 -6.17
C LYS A 28 18.05 -0.52 -6.92
N ASP A 29 16.87 -0.67 -7.52
CA ASP A 29 16.50 -1.89 -8.25
C ASP A 29 16.96 -1.83 -9.73
N GLY A 30 17.74 -0.81 -10.11
CA GLY A 30 18.29 -0.64 -11.46
C GLY A 30 17.22 -0.34 -12.52
N PRO A 31 17.59 -0.35 -13.82
CA PRO A 31 16.61 -0.25 -14.89
C PRO A 31 15.85 -1.57 -15.02
N PHE A 32 14.55 -1.51 -15.27
CA PHE A 32 13.72 -2.70 -15.43
C PHE A 32 12.76 -2.56 -16.62
N GLY A 33 12.87 -3.51 -17.54
CA GLY A 33 11.99 -3.62 -18.70
C GLY A 33 11.08 -4.83 -18.56
N VAL A 34 9.77 -4.60 -18.65
CA VAL A 34 8.76 -5.66 -18.60
C VAL A 34 8.56 -6.17 -20.03
N GLY A 35 8.96 -7.42 -20.27
CA GLY A 35 8.84 -8.08 -21.58
C GLY A 35 7.72 -9.12 -21.68
N SER A 36 7.07 -9.47 -20.56
CA SER A 36 6.08 -10.56 -20.52
C SER A 36 4.76 -10.11 -19.89
N PRO A 37 3.62 -10.67 -20.30
CA PRO A 37 2.34 -10.46 -19.63
C PRO A 37 2.36 -10.94 -18.18
N ASN A 38 1.50 -10.34 -17.34
CA ASN A 38 1.20 -10.71 -15.97
C ASN A 38 2.39 -10.65 -15.01
N THR A 39 3.34 -9.74 -15.26
CA THR A 39 4.50 -9.53 -14.39
C THR A 39 4.06 -8.88 -13.07
N ILE A 40 4.40 -9.48 -11.92
CA ILE A 40 4.14 -8.90 -10.59
C ILE A 40 5.45 -8.39 -9.97
N VAL A 41 5.54 -7.07 -9.80
CA VAL A 41 6.74 -6.39 -9.28
C VAL A 41 6.70 -6.14 -7.77
N ASN A 42 5.51 -6.11 -7.16
CA ASN A 42 5.34 -5.91 -5.72
C ASN A 42 5.47 -7.22 -4.92
N ARG A 43 5.76 -7.07 -3.63
CA ARG A 43 5.72 -8.14 -2.61
C ARG A 43 4.92 -7.65 -1.42
N TYR A 44 4.22 -8.56 -0.75
CA TYR A 44 3.20 -8.21 0.24
C TYR A 44 3.38 -9.01 1.52
N THR A 45 3.13 -8.39 2.65
CA THR A 45 3.08 -9.07 3.95
C THR A 45 2.03 -8.41 4.85
N ALA A 46 1.22 -9.19 5.54
CA ALA A 46 0.17 -8.66 6.41
C ALA A 46 0.77 -8.20 7.75
N LEU A 47 0.23 -7.16 8.34
CA LEU A 47 0.50 -6.82 9.74
C LEU A 47 -0.14 -7.88 10.64
N THR A 48 0.63 -8.39 11.60
CA THR A 48 0.16 -9.40 12.58
C THR A 48 -0.20 -8.76 13.92
N ALA A 49 0.20 -7.51 14.16
CA ALA A 49 -0.17 -6.71 15.32
C ALA A 49 -0.50 -5.27 14.92
N ASN A 50 -1.19 -4.54 15.80
CA ASN A 50 -1.47 -3.13 15.60
C ASN A 50 -0.17 -2.30 15.63
N ALA A 51 -0.09 -1.30 14.76
CA ALA A 51 0.98 -0.33 14.73
C ALA A 51 0.40 1.06 14.98
N ALA A 52 0.75 1.67 16.11
CA ALA A 52 0.30 3.01 16.44
C ALA A 52 1.14 4.08 15.72
N ALA A 53 0.58 5.27 15.51
CA ALA A 53 1.36 6.44 15.19
C ALA A 53 2.49 6.61 16.22
N GLY A 54 3.70 6.93 15.76
CA GLY A 54 4.91 6.95 16.56
C GLY A 54 5.65 5.61 16.64
N ASN A 55 5.11 4.50 16.12
CA ASN A 55 5.86 3.25 16.02
C ASN A 55 6.84 3.27 14.86
N ASP A 56 8.02 2.69 15.05
CA ASP A 56 9.03 2.44 14.01
C ASP A 56 9.33 0.94 13.85
N VAL A 57 8.74 0.08 14.68
CA VAL A 57 8.85 -1.38 14.57
C VAL A 57 7.48 -1.95 14.22
N LEU A 58 7.42 -2.74 13.13
CA LEU A 58 6.20 -3.40 12.68
C LEU A 58 6.33 -4.92 12.80
N SER A 59 5.28 -5.56 13.31
CA SER A 59 5.12 -7.03 13.30
C SER A 59 4.35 -7.44 12.04
N VAL A 60 4.97 -8.29 11.23
CA VAL A 60 4.46 -8.74 9.94
C VAL A 60 4.49 -10.26 9.82
N ALA A 61 3.70 -10.82 8.90
CA ALA A 61 3.62 -12.26 8.70
C ALA A 61 4.92 -12.88 8.18
N SER A 62 5.66 -12.14 7.35
CA SER A 62 6.96 -12.54 6.79
C SER A 62 7.76 -11.31 6.36
N THR A 63 9.08 -11.36 6.52
CA THR A 63 10.04 -10.37 5.98
C THR A 63 10.92 -10.94 4.87
N ALA A 64 10.63 -12.14 4.35
CA ALA A 64 11.50 -12.84 3.40
C ALA A 64 11.81 -12.03 2.12
N ASP A 65 10.86 -11.19 1.69
CA ASP A 65 10.99 -10.33 0.51
C ASP A 65 11.40 -8.88 0.85
N LEU A 66 11.84 -8.62 2.09
CA LEU A 66 12.23 -7.29 2.56
C LEU A 66 13.71 -7.24 2.91
N SER A 67 14.31 -6.09 2.68
CA SER A 67 15.71 -5.80 2.92
C SER A 67 15.89 -4.35 3.38
N ALA A 68 17.01 -4.07 4.05
CA ALA A 68 17.38 -2.69 4.39
C ALA A 68 17.43 -1.83 3.11
N GLY A 69 16.80 -0.66 3.16
CA GLY A 69 16.71 0.28 2.05
C GLY A 69 15.50 0.09 1.13
N ASP A 70 14.63 -0.90 1.38
CA ASP A 70 13.36 -1.02 0.66
C ASP A 70 12.40 0.12 0.99
N LEU A 71 11.77 0.69 -0.04
CA LEU A 71 10.57 1.52 0.13
C LEU A 71 9.38 0.58 0.31
N VAL A 72 8.55 0.89 1.30
CA VAL A 72 7.33 0.14 1.59
C VAL A 72 6.15 1.09 1.73
N MET A 73 4.99 0.67 1.26
CA MET A 73 3.71 1.29 1.54
C MET A 73 3.05 0.52 2.69
N VAL A 74 2.80 1.20 3.81
CA VAL A 74 1.90 0.71 4.85
C VAL A 74 0.50 1.15 4.46
N ILE A 75 -0.43 0.24 4.28
CA ILE A 75 -1.80 0.58 3.87
C ILE A 75 -2.83 -0.31 4.57
N GLN A 76 -3.93 0.27 5.03
CA GLN A 76 -5.03 -0.46 5.64
C GLN A 76 -6.23 -0.56 4.71
N MET A 77 -6.64 -1.78 4.38
CA MET A 77 -7.67 -2.01 3.36
C MET A 77 -9.09 -1.97 3.94
N GLN A 78 -9.30 -2.47 5.16
CA GLN A 78 -10.62 -2.68 5.75
C GLN A 78 -10.71 -2.14 7.19
N GLY A 79 -11.83 -2.41 7.85
CA GLY A 79 -12.06 -2.07 9.27
C GLY A 79 -12.99 -0.88 9.49
N ALA A 80 -13.68 -0.39 8.46
CA ALA A 80 -14.71 0.62 8.63
C ALA A 80 -15.93 0.07 9.39
N SER A 81 -16.53 0.89 10.24
CA SER A 81 -17.79 0.57 10.93
C SER A 81 -18.98 1.01 10.07
N ILE A 82 -20.03 0.19 10.05
CA ILE A 82 -21.25 0.43 9.28
C ILE A 82 -22.51 0.30 10.13
N ASN A 83 -23.60 0.93 9.70
CA ASN A 83 -24.94 0.68 10.24
C ASN A 83 -25.40 -0.73 9.85
N THR A 84 -25.75 -1.56 10.83
CA THR A 84 -26.17 -2.96 10.64
C THR A 84 -27.67 -3.19 10.83
N ALA A 85 -28.48 -2.13 11.02
CA ALA A 85 -29.93 -2.25 11.14
C ALA A 85 -30.56 -2.71 9.82
N ASN A 86 -31.61 -3.53 9.90
CA ASN A 86 -32.37 -4.02 8.74
C ASN A 86 -33.27 -2.93 8.14
N THR A 87 -32.65 -1.92 7.53
CA THR A 87 -33.30 -0.74 6.93
C THR A 87 -32.55 -0.30 5.68
N SER A 88 -33.10 0.64 4.91
CA SER A 88 -32.40 1.26 3.77
C SER A 88 -31.08 1.93 4.13
N SER A 89 -30.86 2.26 5.41
CA SER A 89 -29.60 2.80 5.92
C SER A 89 -28.52 1.74 6.17
N TYR A 90 -28.80 0.44 5.98
CA TYR A 90 -27.80 -0.61 6.13
C TYR A 90 -26.53 -0.29 5.32
N GLY A 91 -25.39 -0.57 5.93
CA GLY A 91 -24.08 -0.37 5.33
C GLY A 91 -23.62 1.08 5.22
N THR A 92 -24.39 2.05 5.73
CA THR A 92 -23.90 3.43 5.87
C THR A 92 -22.66 3.44 6.74
N VAL A 93 -21.55 3.99 6.22
CA VAL A 93 -20.29 4.09 6.97
C VAL A 93 -20.48 5.08 8.12
N THR A 94 -20.32 4.63 9.35
CA THR A 94 -20.40 5.46 10.57
C THR A 94 -19.04 5.93 11.04
N ALA A 95 -17.99 5.16 10.74
CA ALA A 95 -16.60 5.53 10.97
C ALA A 95 -15.69 4.80 9.98
N LEU A 96 -14.77 5.52 9.34
CA LEU A 96 -13.73 4.89 8.50
C LEU A 96 -12.68 4.16 9.33
N ASN A 97 -12.54 4.52 10.61
CA ASN A 97 -11.43 4.09 11.46
C ASN A 97 -10.10 4.39 10.71
N ASN A 98 -9.31 3.36 10.40
CA ASN A 98 -8.08 3.49 9.61
C ASN A 98 -8.21 2.97 8.17
N ALA A 99 -9.40 2.55 7.72
CA ALA A 99 -9.59 2.05 6.36
C ALA A 99 -9.21 3.12 5.31
N GLY A 100 -8.40 2.73 4.34
CA GLY A 100 -7.84 3.59 3.31
C GLY A 100 -6.68 4.49 3.76
N ASN A 101 -6.25 4.43 5.03
CA ASN A 101 -5.01 5.10 5.43
C ASN A 101 -3.82 4.43 4.74
N MET A 102 -2.90 5.26 4.27
CA MET A 102 -1.60 4.83 3.78
C MET A 102 -0.49 5.80 4.21
N GLU A 103 0.73 5.29 4.32
CA GLU A 103 1.98 6.07 4.34
C GLU A 103 3.14 5.30 3.70
N LEU A 104 4.10 6.03 3.15
CA LEU A 104 5.35 5.47 2.62
C LEU A 104 6.42 5.49 3.71
N ALA A 105 7.09 4.36 3.89
CA ALA A 105 8.17 4.18 4.85
C ALA A 105 9.37 3.49 4.20
N VAL A 106 10.56 3.69 4.77
CA VAL A 106 11.77 2.98 4.34
C VAL A 106 12.15 1.95 5.41
N VAL A 107 12.49 0.75 4.97
CA VAL A 107 13.00 -0.31 5.84
C VAL A 107 14.43 0.05 6.26
N GLN A 108 14.63 0.32 7.56
CA GLN A 108 15.97 0.51 8.13
C GLN A 108 16.71 -0.83 8.23
N ARG A 109 16.04 -1.86 8.78
CA ARG A 109 16.55 -3.23 8.84
C ARG A 109 15.41 -4.23 9.03
N VAL A 110 15.68 -5.48 8.66
CA VAL A 110 14.88 -6.63 9.07
C VAL A 110 15.39 -7.09 10.44
N ALA A 111 14.56 -7.01 11.47
CA ALA A 111 14.93 -7.37 12.84
C ALA A 111 14.80 -8.88 13.11
N SER A 112 13.83 -9.52 12.47
CA SER A 112 13.61 -10.98 12.50
C SER A 112 12.78 -11.40 11.28
N ALA A 113 12.48 -12.69 11.13
CA ALA A 113 11.61 -13.20 10.07
C ALA A 113 10.18 -12.61 10.05
N THR A 114 9.76 -11.94 11.13
CA THR A 114 8.41 -11.40 11.33
C THR A 114 8.42 -9.96 11.87
N SER A 115 9.57 -9.29 11.85
CA SER A 115 9.70 -7.93 12.39
C SER A 115 10.60 -7.07 11.52
N VAL A 116 10.09 -5.88 11.16
CA VAL A 116 10.81 -4.88 10.37
C VAL A 116 10.90 -3.57 11.14
N VAL A 117 12.06 -2.92 11.06
CA VAL A 117 12.29 -1.60 11.65
C VAL A 117 12.36 -0.57 10.53
N LEU A 118 11.58 0.50 10.65
CA LEU A 118 11.49 1.60 9.71
C LEU A 118 12.49 2.71 10.07
N SER A 119 12.94 3.48 9.08
CA SER A 119 13.82 4.64 9.31
C SER A 119 13.08 5.87 9.84
N GLN A 120 11.77 5.92 9.63
CA GLN A 120 10.88 6.95 10.20
C GLN A 120 9.79 6.30 11.05
N ARG A 121 9.34 7.02 12.07
CA ARG A 121 8.17 6.64 12.86
C ARG A 121 6.91 6.86 12.03
N LEU A 122 5.93 5.99 12.18
CA LEU A 122 4.63 6.13 11.54
C LEU A 122 3.93 7.42 11.97
N THR A 123 3.26 8.07 11.04
CA THR A 123 2.42 9.25 11.29
C THR A 123 0.96 8.86 11.54
N LYS A 124 0.53 7.70 11.03
CA LYS A 124 -0.82 7.17 11.20
C LYS A 124 -0.80 5.84 11.95
N SER A 125 -1.96 5.45 12.44
CA SER A 125 -2.17 4.15 13.08
C SER A 125 -2.76 3.14 12.10
N TYR A 126 -2.38 1.87 12.26
CA TYR A 126 -2.81 0.73 11.45
C TYR A 126 -3.13 -0.46 12.36
N THR A 127 -4.10 -1.26 11.96
CA THR A 127 -4.59 -2.39 12.74
C THR A 127 -4.55 -3.68 11.94
N SER A 128 -4.15 -4.78 12.58
CA SER A 128 -4.18 -6.10 11.94
C SER A 128 -5.63 -6.55 11.66
N ALA A 129 -6.56 -6.21 12.56
CA ALA A 129 -7.99 -6.45 12.37
C ALA A 129 -8.58 -5.70 11.15
N GLY A 130 -8.08 -4.50 10.86
CA GLY A 130 -8.42 -3.74 9.66
C GLY A 130 -7.70 -4.21 8.38
N ARG A 131 -7.01 -5.36 8.43
CA ARG A 131 -6.25 -5.91 7.30
C ARG A 131 -5.22 -4.93 6.75
N ALA A 132 -4.43 -4.35 7.65
CA ALA A 132 -3.26 -3.58 7.24
C ALA A 132 -2.19 -4.50 6.65
N GLN A 133 -1.57 -4.04 5.57
CA GLN A 133 -0.50 -4.74 4.88
C GLN A 133 0.68 -3.79 4.62
N LEU A 134 1.84 -4.41 4.46
CA LEU A 134 3.05 -3.77 4.00
C LEU A 134 3.33 -4.25 2.57
N VAL A 135 3.42 -3.30 1.64
CA VAL A 135 3.68 -3.55 0.22
C VAL A 135 5.06 -3.03 -0.13
N ARG A 136 5.99 -3.89 -0.56
CA ARG A 136 7.29 -3.46 -1.10
C ARG A 136 7.04 -2.70 -2.39
N VAL A 137 7.55 -1.47 -2.46
CA VAL A 137 7.53 -0.60 -3.63
C VAL A 137 8.90 -0.64 -4.28
N PRO A 138 9.06 -1.32 -5.43
CA PRO A 138 10.32 -1.29 -6.17
C PRO A 138 10.69 0.14 -6.58
N ARG A 139 11.99 0.44 -6.55
CA ARG A 139 12.57 1.75 -6.88
C ARG A 139 13.52 1.59 -8.06
N PHE A 140 13.01 1.73 -9.28
CA PHE A 140 13.79 1.55 -10.51
C PHE A 140 14.48 2.84 -10.95
N SER A 141 15.62 2.76 -11.63
CA SER A 141 16.24 3.94 -12.24
C SER A 141 15.49 4.37 -13.51
N LEU A 142 14.95 3.39 -14.23
CA LEU A 142 14.05 3.53 -15.39
C LEU A 142 13.10 2.33 -15.38
N PHE A 143 11.80 2.56 -15.55
CA PHE A 143 10.81 1.48 -15.63
C PHE A 143 10.09 1.52 -16.98
N VAL A 144 10.21 0.46 -17.77
CA VAL A 144 9.62 0.37 -19.12
C VAL A 144 8.65 -0.79 -19.18
N VAL A 145 7.41 -0.53 -19.59
CA VAL A 145 6.44 -1.56 -19.96
C VAL A 145 6.40 -1.64 -21.49
N ASN A 146 6.96 -2.69 -22.07
CA ASN A 146 7.05 -2.84 -23.51
C ASN A 146 5.68 -3.11 -24.15
N PRO A 147 5.50 -2.83 -25.46
CA PRO A 147 4.29 -3.21 -26.18
C PRO A 147 3.94 -4.68 -25.98
N GLY A 148 2.67 -4.97 -25.71
CA GLY A 148 2.17 -6.34 -25.46
C GLY A 148 2.53 -6.92 -24.08
N ALA A 149 3.40 -6.27 -23.30
CA ALA A 149 3.71 -6.68 -21.94
C ALA A 149 2.71 -6.08 -20.94
N THR A 150 2.48 -6.78 -19.83
CA THR A 150 1.60 -6.29 -18.77
C THR A 150 2.19 -6.45 -17.38
N VAL A 151 2.02 -5.43 -16.55
CA VAL A 151 2.37 -5.45 -15.12
C VAL A 151 1.08 -5.47 -14.32
N THR A 152 0.99 -6.37 -13.34
CA THR A 152 -0.21 -6.51 -12.52
C THR A 152 0.08 -6.72 -11.03
N ALA A 153 -0.97 -6.65 -10.21
CA ALA A 153 -0.93 -6.92 -8.78
C ALA A 153 -1.33 -8.36 -8.47
N GLN A 154 -0.87 -8.85 -7.31
CA GLN A 154 -1.55 -9.97 -6.65
C GLN A 154 -3.00 -9.54 -6.41
N ALA A 155 -3.98 -10.40 -6.70
CA ALA A 155 -5.37 -10.11 -6.36
C ALA A 155 -5.53 -10.03 -4.83
N TRP A 156 -6.40 -9.15 -4.35
CA TRP A 156 -6.79 -9.13 -2.94
C TRP A 156 -7.34 -10.49 -2.52
N ASN A 157 -6.77 -11.07 -1.45
CA ASN A 157 -7.15 -12.38 -0.96
C ASN A 157 -7.85 -12.34 0.42
N GLY A 158 -8.20 -11.15 0.92
CA GLY A 158 -8.73 -10.96 2.28
C GLY A 158 -7.66 -10.65 3.35
N SER A 159 -6.38 -10.68 2.98
CA SER A 159 -5.26 -10.38 3.87
C SER A 159 -4.23 -9.45 3.21
N THR A 160 -3.81 -9.77 1.99
CA THR A 160 -2.84 -9.00 1.21
C THR A 160 -3.23 -8.93 -0.27
N GLY A 161 -2.55 -8.06 -1.02
CA GLY A 161 -2.74 -7.87 -2.46
C GLY A 161 -3.61 -6.65 -2.78
N GLY A 162 -4.03 -6.57 -4.04
CA GLY A 162 -4.84 -5.48 -4.58
C GLY A 162 -4.08 -4.17 -4.83
N VAL A 163 -2.76 -4.13 -4.62
CA VAL A 163 -1.95 -2.90 -4.75
C VAL A 163 -0.78 -3.12 -5.71
N LEU A 164 -0.72 -2.33 -6.78
CA LEU A 164 0.44 -2.19 -7.66
C LEU A 164 1.08 -0.83 -7.38
N ALA A 165 2.31 -0.82 -6.89
CA ALA A 165 3.02 0.41 -6.56
C ALA A 165 4.45 0.40 -7.11
N VAL A 166 4.85 1.46 -7.81
CA VAL A 166 6.19 1.58 -8.39
C VAL A 166 6.71 3.00 -8.22
N GLU A 167 7.98 3.13 -7.85
CA GLU A 167 8.73 4.38 -7.93
C GLU A 167 9.82 4.26 -8.99
N SER A 168 10.00 5.29 -9.81
CA SER A 168 11.16 5.42 -10.69
C SER A 168 11.91 6.74 -10.50
N GLN A 169 13.24 6.66 -10.55
CA GLN A 169 14.13 7.82 -10.43
C GLN A 169 13.96 8.81 -11.56
N ASN A 170 13.94 8.30 -12.79
CA ASN A 170 13.99 9.13 -13.99
C ASN A 170 12.62 9.17 -14.65
N GLU A 171 12.13 8.00 -15.06
CA GLU A 171 10.97 7.92 -15.94
C GLU A 171 10.26 6.57 -15.83
N ILE A 172 8.93 6.61 -15.95
CA ILE A 172 8.10 5.44 -16.26
C ILE A 172 7.60 5.58 -17.69
N ILE A 173 7.98 4.64 -18.56
CA ILE A 173 7.52 4.55 -19.95
C ILE A 173 6.53 3.40 -20.08
N VAL A 174 5.27 3.69 -20.38
CA VAL A 174 4.20 2.71 -20.53
C VAL A 174 3.80 2.60 -22.00
N ASN A 175 4.32 1.62 -22.72
CA ASN A 175 3.91 1.28 -24.08
C ASN A 175 3.04 0.01 -24.14
N GLY A 176 3.03 -0.78 -23.07
CA GLY A 176 2.08 -1.88 -22.83
C GLY A 176 0.99 -1.47 -21.84
N THR A 177 0.71 -2.33 -20.86
CA THR A 177 -0.36 -2.11 -19.87
C THR A 177 0.13 -2.24 -18.43
N ILE A 178 -0.17 -1.25 -17.59
CA ILE A 178 -0.14 -1.39 -16.13
C ILE A 178 -1.59 -1.62 -15.68
N THR A 179 -1.89 -2.76 -15.06
CA THR A 179 -3.28 -3.14 -14.75
C THR A 179 -3.48 -3.70 -13.35
N ALA A 180 -4.43 -3.12 -12.62
CA ALA A 180 -5.02 -3.70 -11.41
C ALA A 180 -6.50 -4.06 -11.63
N THR A 181 -6.93 -4.25 -12.88
CA THR A 181 -8.30 -4.64 -13.23
C THR A 181 -8.71 -5.92 -12.50
N GLY A 182 -9.84 -5.88 -11.78
CA GLY A 182 -10.39 -7.00 -11.02
C GLY A 182 -9.53 -7.50 -9.85
N LYS A 183 -8.52 -6.72 -9.41
CA LYS A 183 -7.61 -7.10 -8.30
C LYS A 183 -8.05 -6.56 -6.93
N GLY A 184 -9.13 -5.79 -6.87
CA GLY A 184 -9.71 -5.17 -5.69
C GLY A 184 -10.57 -6.12 -4.85
N PHE A 185 -11.54 -5.58 -4.10
CA PHE A 185 -12.38 -6.38 -3.23
C PHE A 185 -13.19 -7.43 -4.01
N ARG A 186 -13.35 -8.61 -3.41
CA ARG A 186 -13.99 -9.75 -4.05
C ARG A 186 -15.49 -9.51 -4.22
N GLY A 187 -16.04 -9.97 -5.34
CA GLY A 187 -17.49 -10.03 -5.52
C GLY A 187 -18.14 -11.05 -4.58
N GLY A 188 -19.43 -10.90 -4.34
CA GLY A 188 -20.22 -11.85 -3.57
C GLY A 188 -20.21 -13.22 -4.23
N ALA A 189 -19.97 -14.27 -3.45
CA ALA A 189 -19.97 -15.63 -3.96
C ALA A 189 -21.40 -16.17 -4.12
N PHE A 190 -21.54 -17.20 -4.94
CA PHE A 190 -22.79 -17.94 -5.08
C PHE A 190 -23.16 -18.63 -3.78
N ALA A 191 -24.46 -18.69 -3.52
CA ALA A 191 -25.01 -19.72 -2.67
C ALA A 191 -26.50 -19.94 -2.95
N ASN A 192 -26.84 -21.20 -3.20
CA ASN A 192 -28.16 -21.70 -3.52
C ASN A 192 -29.07 -21.63 -2.29
N ASN A 193 -30.02 -20.68 -2.17
CA ASN A 193 -30.93 -20.66 -1.02
C ASN A 193 -32.13 -19.67 -1.10
N GLY A 194 -33.35 -20.22 -0.96
CA GLY A 194 -34.51 -19.56 -0.32
C GLY A 194 -35.65 -19.08 -1.23
N ALA A 195 -36.81 -19.75 -1.17
CA ALA A 195 -37.97 -19.54 -2.05
C ALA A 195 -39.00 -18.48 -1.58
N SER A 196 -38.76 -17.79 -0.46
CA SER A 196 -39.73 -16.87 0.16
C SER A 196 -39.42 -15.40 -0.14
N ASN A 197 -40.38 -14.69 -0.74
CA ASN A 197 -40.26 -13.25 -1.03
C ASN A 197 -39.91 -12.46 0.25
N ASN A 198 -38.79 -11.73 0.22
CA ASN A 198 -38.42 -10.81 1.29
C ASN A 198 -37.69 -9.58 0.75
N ALA A 199 -37.87 -8.45 1.43
CA ALA A 199 -37.23 -7.17 1.10
C ALA A 199 -36.12 -6.79 2.11
N ASN A 200 -35.58 -7.78 2.83
CA ASN A 200 -34.61 -7.53 3.90
C ASN A 200 -33.30 -6.94 3.38
N TYR A 201 -32.79 -5.93 4.08
CA TYR A 201 -31.48 -5.35 3.84
C TYR A 201 -30.37 -6.18 4.49
N VAL A 202 -30.69 -6.88 5.59
CA VAL A 202 -29.81 -7.76 6.35
C VAL A 202 -30.29 -9.19 6.23
N GLY A 203 -29.38 -10.11 5.89
CA GLY A 203 -29.65 -11.53 5.84
C GLY A 203 -28.41 -12.37 6.16
N SER A 204 -28.64 -13.55 6.71
CA SER A 204 -27.65 -14.62 6.91
C SER A 204 -28.24 -15.96 6.46
N GLY A 205 -27.38 -16.98 6.31
CA GLY A 205 -27.82 -18.33 5.96
C GLY A 205 -28.49 -18.39 4.58
N ASN A 206 -29.82 -18.50 4.56
CA ASN A 206 -30.59 -18.82 3.37
C ASN A 206 -31.39 -17.63 2.80
N THR A 207 -31.02 -16.40 3.13
CA THR A 207 -31.81 -15.18 2.82
C THR A 207 -31.14 -14.33 1.74
N GLY A 208 -31.20 -14.80 0.48
CA GLY A 208 -30.70 -14.07 -0.69
C GLY A 208 -29.25 -14.36 -1.07
N GLY A 209 -28.81 -13.72 -2.15
CA GLY A 209 -27.44 -13.68 -2.65
C GLY A 209 -26.47 -13.03 -1.67
N GLN A 210 -25.19 -13.39 -1.79
CA GLN A 210 -24.12 -12.85 -0.97
C GLN A 210 -23.76 -11.42 -1.39
N LYS A 211 -23.50 -10.56 -0.40
CA LYS A 211 -23.02 -9.20 -0.65
C LYS A 211 -21.55 -9.20 -1.08
N GLY A 212 -21.14 -8.19 -1.84
CA GLY A 212 -19.74 -7.95 -2.18
C GLY A 212 -18.88 -7.58 -0.98
N GLU A 213 -17.58 -7.81 -1.10
CA GLU A 213 -16.57 -7.35 -0.14
C GLU A 213 -16.38 -5.83 -0.22
N SER A 214 -16.07 -5.22 0.93
CA SER A 214 -15.99 -3.77 1.10
C SER A 214 -14.92 -3.35 2.09
N ILE A 215 -14.77 -2.03 2.29
CA ILE A 215 -13.95 -1.46 3.37
C ILE A 215 -14.43 -1.83 4.78
N ALA A 216 -15.66 -2.33 4.94
CA ALA A 216 -16.18 -2.81 6.22
C ALA A 216 -15.80 -4.28 6.50
N GLY A 217 -15.23 -4.99 5.52
CA GLY A 217 -14.87 -6.41 5.63
C GLY A 217 -15.58 -7.28 4.60
N TYR A 218 -15.78 -8.54 4.95
CA TYR A 218 -16.50 -9.54 4.16
C TYR A 218 -17.21 -10.55 5.06
N GLU A 219 -18.32 -11.12 4.58
CA GLU A 219 -19.06 -12.20 5.24
C GLU A 219 -19.38 -11.94 6.71
N THR A 220 -18.72 -12.65 7.62
CA THR A 220 -18.92 -12.58 9.08
C THR A 220 -18.63 -11.20 9.65
N SER A 221 -17.87 -10.38 8.93
CA SER A 221 -17.61 -8.97 9.28
C SER A 221 -18.88 -8.12 9.29
N TYR A 222 -19.94 -8.57 8.62
CA TYR A 222 -21.21 -7.84 8.48
C TYR A 222 -22.23 -8.16 9.59
N SER A 223 -21.80 -8.76 10.71
CA SER A 223 -22.64 -9.00 11.90
C SER A 223 -23.96 -9.73 11.58
N GLY A 224 -23.89 -10.83 10.82
CA GLY A 224 -25.06 -11.57 10.36
C GLY A 224 -25.76 -11.00 9.12
N GLY A 225 -25.18 -9.97 8.50
CA GLY A 225 -25.62 -9.36 7.24
C GLY A 225 -24.76 -9.74 6.04
N SER A 226 -24.30 -10.99 5.92
CA SER A 226 -23.53 -11.44 4.74
C SER A 226 -24.35 -11.48 3.46
N ARG A 227 -25.68 -11.42 3.58
CA ARG A 227 -26.67 -11.56 2.49
C ARG A 227 -27.78 -10.52 2.56
N GLY A 228 -28.63 -10.54 1.54
CA GLY A 228 -29.75 -9.64 1.37
C GLY A 228 -29.38 -8.36 0.62
N ARG A 229 -30.35 -7.47 0.42
CA ARG A 229 -30.20 -6.38 -0.55
C ARG A 229 -29.34 -5.20 -0.12
N GLY A 230 -29.12 -4.98 1.17
CA GLY A 230 -28.38 -3.80 1.64
C GLY A 230 -26.92 -3.78 1.17
N ALA A 231 -26.43 -2.64 0.68
CA ALA A 231 -25.05 -2.47 0.25
C ALA A 231 -24.12 -2.24 1.47
N PRO A 232 -23.14 -3.13 1.77
CA PRO A 232 -22.22 -2.92 2.89
C PRO A 232 -21.11 -1.96 2.47
N ALA A 233 -21.16 -0.71 2.94
CA ALA A 233 -20.25 0.36 2.52
C ALA A 233 -20.16 0.44 0.98
N ASN A 234 -18.97 0.26 0.42
CA ASN A 234 -18.73 0.32 -1.02
C ASN A 234 -18.94 -1.02 -1.75
N GLY A 235 -19.25 -2.12 -1.04
CA GLY A 235 -19.65 -3.38 -1.66
C GLY A 235 -21.10 -3.32 -2.16
N GLY A 236 -21.41 -4.08 -3.21
CA GLY A 236 -22.78 -4.25 -3.70
C GLY A 236 -23.61 -5.16 -2.79
N GLY A 237 -24.90 -4.85 -2.62
CA GLY A 237 -25.84 -5.76 -1.96
C GLY A 237 -26.09 -7.00 -2.80
N GLY A 238 -26.41 -8.13 -2.16
CA GLY A 238 -26.85 -9.32 -2.88
C GLY A 238 -28.27 -9.16 -3.41
N GLY A 239 -28.69 -10.01 -4.35
CA GLY A 239 -30.11 -10.16 -4.67
C GLY A 239 -30.87 -10.72 -3.47
N ASN A 240 -32.09 -10.27 -3.20
CA ASN A 240 -32.94 -10.98 -2.25
C ASN A 240 -33.59 -12.20 -2.91
N SER A 241 -34.19 -13.05 -2.06
CA SER A 241 -34.97 -14.22 -2.46
C SER A 241 -35.95 -13.91 -3.60
N VAL A 242 -36.23 -14.92 -4.41
CA VAL A 242 -37.01 -14.84 -5.66
C VAL A 242 -36.15 -14.35 -6.83
N ASN A 243 -34.90 -14.82 -6.88
CA ASN A 243 -34.00 -14.78 -8.03
C ASN A 243 -33.74 -13.33 -8.53
N ALA A 244 -33.69 -12.38 -7.59
CA ALA A 244 -33.36 -10.99 -7.87
C ALA A 244 -31.86 -10.82 -8.15
N GLY A 245 -31.51 -9.77 -8.90
CA GLY A 245 -30.13 -9.52 -9.29
C GLY A 245 -29.28 -8.89 -8.18
N GLY A 246 -27.97 -9.13 -8.20
CA GLY A 246 -27.01 -8.50 -7.31
C GLY A 246 -26.74 -7.03 -7.67
N GLY A 247 -26.50 -6.18 -6.68
CA GLY A 247 -26.12 -4.78 -6.88
C GLY A 247 -24.64 -4.65 -7.25
N GLY A 248 -24.29 -3.64 -8.04
CA GLY A 248 -22.90 -3.34 -8.40
C GLY A 248 -22.12 -2.73 -7.23
N GLY A 249 -20.81 -2.95 -7.19
CA GLY A 249 -19.91 -2.31 -6.23
C GLY A 249 -19.71 -0.81 -6.51
N ALA A 250 -19.09 -0.09 -5.60
CA ALA A 250 -18.72 1.31 -5.80
C ALA A 250 -17.30 1.65 -5.32
N ASN A 251 -16.82 2.83 -5.74
CA ASN A 251 -15.56 3.37 -5.25
C ASN A 251 -15.52 4.90 -5.33
N GLY A 252 -15.35 5.49 -6.52
CA GLY A 252 -15.36 6.94 -6.70
C GLY A 252 -16.76 7.52 -6.89
N GLY A 253 -16.92 8.79 -6.55
CA GLY A 253 -18.18 9.54 -6.70
C GLY A 253 -18.48 10.39 -5.47
N ASP A 254 -19.58 11.13 -5.52
CA ASP A 254 -20.04 12.00 -4.43
C ASP A 254 -20.95 11.22 -3.46
N PRO A 255 -20.52 10.95 -2.20
CA PRO A 255 -21.33 10.19 -1.24
C PRO A 255 -22.67 10.86 -0.90
N THR A 256 -22.81 12.17 -1.06
CA THR A 256 -24.05 12.92 -0.76
C THR A 256 -25.14 12.69 -1.80
N LYS A 257 -24.77 12.25 -3.01
CA LYS A 257 -25.68 11.96 -4.12
C LYS A 257 -26.05 10.48 -4.25
N TRP A 258 -25.67 9.66 -3.28
CA TRP A 258 -25.96 8.23 -3.32
C TRP A 258 -27.40 7.97 -2.87
N SER A 259 -28.19 7.30 -3.71
CA SER A 259 -29.50 6.75 -3.35
C SER A 259 -29.52 5.23 -3.36
N GLY A 260 -28.46 4.59 -3.87
CA GLY A 260 -28.33 3.14 -4.01
C GLY A 260 -29.17 2.53 -5.14
N ARG A 261 -29.92 3.35 -5.87
CA ARG A 261 -30.80 2.93 -6.97
C ARG A 261 -30.11 2.90 -8.33
N GLY A 262 -28.89 3.42 -8.43
CA GLY A 262 -28.16 3.55 -9.70
C GLY A 262 -28.80 4.53 -10.66
N ASN A 263 -28.45 4.41 -11.94
CA ASN A 263 -28.93 5.28 -13.00
C ASN A 263 -29.67 4.45 -14.05
N PRO A 264 -30.99 4.66 -14.23
CA PRO A 264 -31.76 4.01 -15.29
C PRO A 264 -31.14 4.23 -16.68
N THR A 265 -31.15 3.18 -17.50
CA THR A 265 -30.78 3.31 -18.90
C THR A 265 -31.97 3.76 -19.73
N LEU A 266 -31.73 4.70 -20.63
CA LEU A 266 -32.68 5.20 -21.64
C LEU A 266 -32.09 5.07 -23.05
N SER A 267 -31.27 4.03 -23.28
CA SER A 267 -30.79 3.71 -24.63
C SER A 267 -31.95 3.43 -25.59
N ILE A 268 -33.10 3.02 -25.05
CA ILE A 268 -34.40 2.99 -25.71
C ILE A 268 -35.33 3.96 -24.95
N PRO A 269 -35.83 5.03 -25.58
CA PRO A 269 -36.65 6.06 -24.91
C PRO A 269 -37.92 5.52 -24.23
N GLU A 270 -38.54 4.49 -24.80
CA GLU A 270 -39.77 3.87 -24.34
C GLU A 270 -39.63 3.26 -22.94
N TRP A 271 -38.42 2.86 -22.55
CA TRP A 271 -38.13 2.34 -21.21
C TRP A 271 -38.40 3.35 -20.10
N ALA A 272 -38.49 4.66 -20.41
CA ALA A 272 -38.89 5.67 -19.44
C ALA A 272 -40.26 5.37 -18.82
N SER A 273 -41.19 4.81 -19.58
CA SER A 273 -42.51 4.41 -19.07
C SER A 273 -42.38 3.31 -18.01
N ALA A 274 -41.63 2.25 -18.29
CA ALA A 274 -41.40 1.16 -17.34
C ALA A 274 -40.72 1.63 -16.04
N TRP A 275 -39.70 2.48 -16.15
CA TRP A 275 -39.03 3.04 -14.97
C TRP A 275 -39.98 3.86 -14.10
N ASN A 276 -40.85 4.66 -14.70
CA ASN A 276 -41.78 5.52 -13.97
C ASN A 276 -42.97 4.78 -13.35
N LEU A 277 -43.20 3.51 -13.71
CA LEU A 277 -44.20 2.65 -13.06
C LEU A 277 -43.77 2.17 -11.67
N GLU A 278 -42.46 2.13 -11.39
CA GLU A 278 -41.96 1.92 -10.03
C GLU A 278 -42.16 3.17 -9.18
N GLU A 279 -41.69 4.32 -9.67
CA GLU A 279 -41.79 5.60 -8.98
C GLU A 279 -41.78 6.73 -10.00
N ALA A 280 -42.69 7.70 -9.86
CA ALA A 280 -42.79 8.82 -10.79
C ALA A 280 -41.48 9.62 -10.85
N GLY A 281 -40.94 9.80 -12.06
CA GLY A 281 -39.68 10.51 -12.29
C GLY A 281 -38.42 9.65 -12.11
N PHE A 282 -38.56 8.35 -11.83
CA PHE A 282 -37.41 7.48 -11.65
C PHE A 282 -36.53 7.39 -12.90
N ALA A 283 -37.13 7.42 -14.11
CA ALA A 283 -36.42 7.33 -15.39
C ALA A 283 -35.26 8.34 -15.56
N THR A 284 -35.36 9.51 -14.93
CA THR A 284 -34.35 10.58 -14.98
C THR A 284 -33.63 10.79 -13.65
N SER A 285 -33.92 9.96 -12.65
CA SER A 285 -33.23 10.00 -11.37
C SER A 285 -31.74 9.67 -11.53
N THR A 286 -30.93 10.22 -10.65
CA THR A 286 -29.50 9.94 -10.62
C THR A 286 -29.06 9.46 -9.25
N SER A 287 -28.06 8.59 -9.25
CA SER A 287 -27.37 8.12 -8.05
C SER A 287 -25.88 8.09 -8.34
N SER A 288 -25.07 8.52 -7.39
CA SER A 288 -23.65 8.14 -7.36
C SER A 288 -23.49 6.67 -6.95
N GLY A 289 -22.28 6.10 -7.13
CA GLY A 289 -21.96 4.73 -6.71
C GLY A 289 -22.39 3.64 -7.69
N GLY A 290 -22.67 2.45 -7.17
CA GLY A 290 -23.05 1.28 -7.95
C GLY A 290 -24.51 1.32 -8.41
N GLY A 291 -24.80 0.57 -9.47
CA GLY A 291 -26.15 0.30 -9.95
C GLY A 291 -26.85 -0.74 -9.08
N ARG A 292 -28.16 -0.64 -8.94
CA ARG A 292 -28.97 -1.69 -8.30
C ARG A 292 -29.16 -2.90 -9.24
N GLY A 293 -29.32 -4.07 -8.65
CA GLY A 293 -29.75 -5.28 -9.34
C GLY A 293 -31.24 -5.23 -9.72
N GLY A 294 -31.61 -6.08 -10.68
CA GLY A 294 -32.94 -6.18 -11.24
C GLY A 294 -33.95 -6.85 -10.33
N TYR A 295 -35.21 -6.73 -10.73
CA TYR A 295 -36.37 -7.26 -10.03
C TYR A 295 -36.34 -8.80 -10.00
N GLY A 296 -37.02 -9.39 -9.03
CA GLY A 296 -37.19 -10.84 -8.97
C GLY A 296 -38.15 -11.37 -10.05
N VAL A 297 -38.51 -12.64 -9.90
CA VAL A 297 -39.27 -13.43 -10.88
C VAL A 297 -40.61 -12.82 -11.32
N SER A 298 -40.85 -12.82 -12.63
CA SER A 298 -42.20 -12.79 -13.23
C SER A 298 -42.51 -14.11 -13.93
N ASP A 299 -43.72 -14.65 -13.75
CA ASP A 299 -44.14 -15.93 -14.37
C ASP A 299 -45.02 -15.74 -15.61
N VAL A 300 -45.55 -14.53 -15.80
CA VAL A 300 -46.53 -14.20 -16.84
C VAL A 300 -45.94 -13.18 -17.81
N ASP A 301 -46.26 -13.35 -19.09
CA ASP A 301 -46.00 -12.38 -20.14
C ASP A 301 -47.01 -11.23 -20.05
N LEU A 302 -46.55 -10.07 -19.57
CA LEU A 302 -47.32 -8.83 -19.54
C LEU A 302 -46.45 -7.71 -20.11
N ASP A 303 -47.10 -6.67 -20.61
CA ASP A 303 -46.40 -5.48 -21.08
C ASP A 303 -45.77 -4.70 -19.90
N ALA A 304 -44.44 -4.82 -19.78
CA ALA A 304 -43.66 -4.13 -18.75
C ALA A 304 -43.61 -2.60 -18.91
N LEU A 305 -44.09 -2.05 -20.03
CA LEU A 305 -44.24 -0.61 -20.24
C LEU A 305 -45.56 -0.07 -19.67
N SER A 306 -46.51 -0.94 -19.30
CA SER A 306 -47.80 -0.56 -18.71
C SER A 306 -48.08 -1.18 -17.33
N VAL A 307 -47.41 -2.28 -16.97
CA VAL A 307 -47.54 -2.93 -15.65
C VAL A 307 -46.22 -2.84 -14.87
N GLY A 308 -46.25 -2.14 -13.72
CA GLY A 308 -45.07 -1.97 -12.85
C GLY A 308 -44.70 -3.25 -12.07
N PRO A 309 -43.52 -3.28 -11.42
CA PRO A 309 -43.15 -4.35 -10.49
C PRO A 309 -44.10 -4.40 -9.26
N ASP A 310 -43.99 -5.45 -8.44
CA ASP A 310 -44.80 -5.65 -7.23
C ASP A 310 -46.32 -5.71 -7.48
N ARG A 311 -46.73 -6.36 -8.58
CA ARG A 311 -48.15 -6.58 -8.94
C ARG A 311 -48.46 -8.06 -9.05
N SER A 312 -49.57 -8.49 -8.45
CA SER A 312 -50.04 -9.88 -8.50
C SER A 312 -50.34 -10.39 -9.91
N ALA A 313 -50.55 -9.49 -10.87
CA ALA A 313 -50.74 -9.85 -12.27
C ALA A 313 -49.51 -10.56 -12.88
N TRP A 314 -48.30 -10.31 -12.35
CA TRP A 314 -47.06 -10.95 -12.81
C TRP A 314 -46.91 -12.43 -12.38
N GLY A 315 -47.91 -13.00 -11.71
CA GLY A 315 -47.90 -14.38 -11.21
C GLY A 315 -47.54 -14.47 -9.74
N ASP A 316 -47.22 -15.69 -9.31
CA ASP A 316 -47.08 -16.08 -7.90
C ASP A 316 -46.01 -15.25 -7.16
N TYR A 317 -44.98 -14.83 -7.90
CA TYR A 317 -43.86 -14.06 -7.35
C TYR A 317 -44.04 -12.55 -7.46
N SER A 318 -44.95 -12.07 -8.30
CA SER A 318 -45.31 -10.65 -8.46
C SER A 318 -44.17 -9.70 -8.92
N ARG A 319 -43.10 -10.22 -9.53
CA ARG A 319 -41.95 -9.43 -10.05
C ARG A 319 -41.43 -8.43 -9.01
N PRO A 320 -40.89 -8.91 -7.89
CA PRO A 320 -40.69 -8.07 -6.72
C PRO A 320 -39.49 -7.12 -6.89
N ASN A 321 -39.61 -5.87 -6.44
CA ASN A 321 -38.51 -4.91 -6.47
C ASN A 321 -37.51 -5.13 -5.32
N THR A 322 -36.78 -6.25 -5.41
CA THR A 322 -35.94 -6.76 -4.32
C THR A 322 -34.47 -6.97 -4.74
N GLY A 323 -34.08 -6.41 -5.88
CA GLY A 323 -32.68 -6.39 -6.33
C GLY A 323 -31.73 -5.72 -5.34
N GLY A 324 -30.48 -6.18 -5.39
CA GLY A 324 -29.40 -5.70 -4.52
C GLY A 324 -29.14 -4.21 -4.71
N ILE A 325 -28.95 -3.50 -3.61
CA ILE A 325 -28.64 -2.06 -3.61
C ILE A 325 -27.20 -1.86 -4.10
N GLY A 326 -26.98 -0.84 -4.93
CA GLY A 326 -25.65 -0.50 -5.43
C GLY A 326 -24.74 0.05 -4.32
N GLY A 327 -23.45 -0.27 -4.38
CA GLY A 327 -22.44 0.16 -3.41
C GLY A 327 -22.37 1.68 -3.25
N ARG A 328 -21.91 2.14 -2.07
CA ARG A 328 -21.71 3.56 -1.75
C ARG A 328 -20.35 4.04 -2.25
N PRO A 329 -20.24 5.18 -2.94
CA PRO A 329 -18.94 5.75 -3.24
C PRO A 329 -18.25 6.23 -1.95
N LEU A 330 -16.94 6.38 -2.01
CA LEU A 330 -16.07 6.72 -0.89
C LEU A 330 -15.51 8.13 -1.04
N ASP A 331 -15.26 8.78 0.09
CA ASP A 331 -14.67 10.11 0.14
C ASP A 331 -13.14 10.04 0.07
N TYR A 332 -12.57 10.69 -0.94
CA TYR A 332 -11.14 10.81 -1.18
C TYR A 332 -10.54 12.14 -0.70
N SER A 333 -11.35 13.06 -0.15
CA SER A 333 -10.92 14.40 0.25
C SER A 333 -9.80 14.42 1.30
N THR A 334 -9.67 13.34 2.09
CA THR A 334 -8.67 13.21 3.16
C THR A 334 -7.37 12.52 2.70
N GLY A 335 -7.20 12.26 1.40
CA GLY A 335 -6.04 11.54 0.87
C GLY A 335 -6.00 10.05 1.21
N ARG A 336 -7.14 9.45 1.58
CA ARG A 336 -7.28 8.00 1.76
C ARG A 336 -7.40 7.32 0.40
N LEU A 337 -6.89 6.09 0.29
CA LEU A 337 -6.93 5.32 -0.94
C LEU A 337 -7.59 3.97 -0.71
N PHE A 338 -8.51 3.59 -1.59
CA PHE A 338 -9.35 2.40 -1.42
C PHE A 338 -9.25 1.46 -2.63
N LEU A 339 -9.61 0.19 -2.43
CA LEU A 339 -9.91 -0.71 -3.54
C LEU A 339 -11.35 -0.50 -4.00
N GLY A 340 -11.62 -0.83 -5.26
CA GLY A 340 -12.98 -0.94 -5.74
C GLY A 340 -13.75 -2.00 -4.98
N GLY A 341 -15.00 -1.70 -4.61
CA GLY A 341 -15.90 -2.66 -3.96
C GLY A 341 -16.33 -3.78 -4.91
N GLY A 342 -16.50 -4.98 -4.37
CA GLY A 342 -17.05 -6.10 -5.14
C GLY A 342 -18.55 -5.91 -5.40
N GLY A 343 -19.05 -6.40 -6.54
CA GLY A 343 -20.48 -6.54 -6.79
C GLY A 343 -21.10 -7.62 -5.90
N GLY A 344 -22.40 -7.56 -5.65
CA GLY A 344 -23.15 -8.63 -4.99
C GLY A 344 -23.51 -9.76 -5.95
N ALA A 345 -23.70 -10.96 -5.42
CA ALA A 345 -24.25 -12.08 -6.18
C ALA A 345 -25.75 -11.92 -6.37
N GLY A 346 -26.28 -12.49 -7.46
CA GLY A 346 -27.70 -12.72 -7.60
C GLY A 346 -28.20 -13.80 -6.63
N ASP A 347 -29.51 -13.78 -6.38
CA ASP A 347 -30.17 -14.86 -5.65
C ASP A 347 -30.42 -16.06 -6.57
N GLY A 348 -30.35 -17.28 -6.04
CA GLY A 348 -30.65 -18.45 -6.85
C GLY A 348 -31.06 -19.67 -6.04
N ASN A 349 -31.82 -20.52 -6.71
CA ASN A 349 -32.35 -21.76 -6.19
C ASN A 349 -32.08 -22.98 -7.10
N THR A 350 -31.36 -22.79 -8.22
CA THR A 350 -31.10 -23.83 -9.23
C THR A 350 -29.63 -23.98 -9.64
N ASP A 351 -28.70 -23.50 -8.81
CA ASP A 351 -27.24 -23.58 -9.03
C ASP A 351 -26.72 -22.83 -10.27
N VAL A 352 -27.45 -21.82 -10.76
CA VAL A 352 -27.05 -21.02 -11.94
C VAL A 352 -26.96 -19.52 -11.68
N ALA A 353 -27.07 -19.05 -10.43
CA ALA A 353 -26.99 -17.63 -10.11
C ALA A 353 -25.60 -17.04 -10.39
N GLY A 354 -25.61 -15.77 -10.81
CA GLY A 354 -24.40 -15.04 -11.13
C GLY A 354 -23.65 -14.55 -9.88
N TYR A 355 -22.35 -14.83 -9.84
CA TYR A 355 -21.39 -14.26 -8.89
C TYR A 355 -21.18 -12.77 -9.13
N GLY A 356 -20.95 -12.00 -8.07
CA GLY A 356 -20.56 -10.60 -8.19
C GLY A 356 -19.17 -10.44 -8.83
N GLY A 357 -18.97 -9.36 -9.57
CA GLY A 357 -17.67 -9.01 -10.13
C GLY A 357 -16.71 -8.46 -9.05
N ASN A 358 -15.42 -8.81 -9.15
CA ASN A 358 -14.39 -8.21 -8.28
C ASN A 358 -14.17 -6.73 -8.63
N GLY A 359 -13.95 -5.89 -7.63
CA GLY A 359 -13.56 -4.50 -7.85
C GLY A 359 -12.15 -4.37 -8.45
N GLY A 360 -11.84 -3.19 -8.98
CA GLY A 360 -10.48 -2.82 -9.41
C GLY A 360 -9.55 -2.60 -8.22
N GLY A 361 -8.26 -2.89 -8.40
CA GLY A 361 -7.25 -2.68 -7.38
C GLY A 361 -6.77 -1.22 -7.27
N LEU A 362 -5.62 -1.03 -6.65
CA LEU A 362 -4.95 0.25 -6.51
C LEU A 362 -3.67 0.26 -7.37
N VAL A 363 -3.51 1.28 -8.19
CA VAL A 363 -2.25 1.59 -8.91
C VAL A 363 -1.67 2.87 -8.32
N PHE A 364 -0.40 2.85 -7.90
CA PHE A 364 0.30 3.99 -7.32
C PHE A 364 1.66 4.18 -8.02
N LEU A 365 1.81 5.23 -8.81
CA LEU A 365 3.01 5.49 -9.60
C LEU A 365 3.68 6.80 -9.17
N LEU A 366 4.98 6.74 -8.92
CA LEU A 366 5.80 7.91 -8.64
C LEU A 366 6.99 7.96 -9.60
N ALA A 367 7.10 9.02 -10.38
CA ALA A 367 8.30 9.32 -11.15
C ALA A 367 8.28 10.79 -11.59
N PRO A 368 9.43 11.44 -11.85
CA PRO A 368 9.43 12.79 -12.42
C PRO A 368 8.62 12.90 -13.71
N THR A 369 8.76 11.91 -14.60
CA THR A 369 8.03 11.83 -15.87
C THR A 369 7.34 10.48 -16.00
N ILE A 370 6.08 10.49 -16.44
CA ILE A 370 5.34 9.29 -16.80
C ILE A 370 4.77 9.51 -18.20
N ASN A 371 5.15 8.67 -19.16
CA ASN A 371 4.74 8.80 -20.56
C ASN A 371 4.59 7.44 -21.24
N GLY A 372 4.39 7.45 -22.55
CA GLY A 372 4.25 6.27 -23.41
C GLY A 372 2.88 6.21 -24.05
N GLY A 373 2.68 5.32 -25.02
CA GLY A 373 1.42 5.18 -25.78
C GLY A 373 0.43 4.16 -25.22
N GLY A 374 0.70 3.63 -24.02
CA GLY A 374 -0.01 2.51 -23.42
C GLY A 374 -1.15 2.89 -22.48
N VAL A 375 -1.54 1.93 -21.64
CA VAL A 375 -2.71 2.04 -20.75
C VAL A 375 -2.33 1.80 -19.30
N ILE A 376 -2.87 2.64 -18.40
CA ILE A 376 -2.88 2.41 -16.96
C ILE A 376 -4.33 2.18 -16.54
N GLU A 377 -4.66 1.00 -16.04
CA GLU A 377 -6.06 0.67 -15.74
C GLU A 377 -6.27 -0.06 -14.42
N SER A 378 -7.43 0.19 -13.83
CA SER A 378 -7.93 -0.50 -12.66
C SER A 378 -9.44 -0.63 -12.76
N ASN A 379 -9.92 -1.33 -13.78
CA ASN A 379 -11.37 -1.48 -13.96
C ASN A 379 -11.94 -2.53 -12.99
N GLY A 380 -13.22 -2.44 -12.69
CA GLY A 380 -13.96 -3.54 -12.07
C GLY A 380 -14.20 -4.67 -13.07
N SER A 381 -14.29 -5.90 -12.57
CA SER A 381 -14.73 -7.05 -13.37
C SER A 381 -16.25 -7.01 -13.55
N ASN A 382 -16.72 -7.54 -14.67
CA ASN A 382 -18.15 -7.74 -14.89
C ASN A 382 -18.72 -8.75 -13.88
N GLY A 383 -19.99 -8.59 -13.53
CA GLY A 383 -20.75 -9.60 -12.83
C GLY A 383 -21.06 -10.78 -13.75
N ASN A 384 -21.17 -11.97 -13.19
CA ASN A 384 -21.45 -13.15 -13.98
C ASN A 384 -22.91 -13.17 -14.42
N PHE A 385 -23.13 -13.59 -15.66
CA PHE A 385 -24.44 -13.97 -16.17
C PHE A 385 -24.95 -15.19 -15.40
N SER A 386 -26.27 -15.36 -15.36
CA SER A 386 -26.89 -16.64 -14.99
C SER A 386 -27.18 -17.46 -16.26
N TYR A 387 -26.44 -18.56 -16.53
CA TYR A 387 -26.60 -19.45 -17.72
C TYR A 387 -25.92 -20.85 -17.53
N ALA A 388 -26.16 -21.98 -18.25
CA ALA A 388 -26.27 -22.17 -19.72
C ALA A 388 -26.93 -23.43 -20.31
N ASN A 389 -27.57 -24.31 -19.55
CA ASN A 389 -28.16 -25.56 -20.09
C ASN A 389 -29.53 -25.92 -19.50
N ASN A 390 -30.29 -24.92 -19.04
CA ASN A 390 -31.61 -25.09 -18.43
C ASN A 390 -32.56 -24.03 -19.01
N PRO A 391 -33.83 -24.35 -19.34
CA PRO A 391 -34.83 -23.32 -19.67
C PRO A 391 -35.01 -22.25 -18.57
N PHE A 392 -34.62 -22.52 -17.32
CA PHE A 392 -34.69 -21.58 -16.20
C PHE A 392 -33.35 -20.88 -15.92
N ALA A 393 -33.41 -19.64 -15.42
CA ALA A 393 -32.27 -18.88 -14.91
C ALA A 393 -32.48 -18.52 -13.43
N ASP A 394 -31.47 -17.89 -12.83
CA ASP A 394 -31.50 -17.34 -11.48
C ASP A 394 -31.19 -15.84 -11.55
N GLY A 395 -31.00 -15.16 -10.41
CA GLY A 395 -30.49 -13.80 -10.39
C GLY A 395 -29.04 -13.73 -10.87
N ALA A 396 -28.72 -12.70 -11.64
CA ALA A 396 -27.36 -12.46 -12.12
C ALA A 396 -26.54 -11.58 -11.15
N GLY A 397 -25.21 -11.63 -11.28
CA GLY A 397 -24.29 -10.93 -10.40
C GLY A 397 -24.09 -9.46 -10.79
N GLY A 398 -23.93 -8.59 -9.79
CA GLY A 398 -23.58 -7.20 -10.02
C GLY A 398 -22.12 -7.00 -10.42
N GLY A 399 -21.83 -5.95 -11.18
CA GLY A 399 -20.47 -5.59 -11.60
C GLY A 399 -19.61 -5.05 -10.46
N GLY A 400 -18.31 -5.34 -10.49
CA GLY A 400 -17.35 -4.76 -9.55
C GLY A 400 -17.08 -3.29 -9.85
N ALA A 401 -16.72 -2.50 -8.83
CA ALA A 401 -16.39 -1.09 -9.02
C ALA A 401 -15.03 -0.90 -9.69
N GLY A 402 -14.83 0.24 -10.36
CA GLY A 402 -13.50 0.71 -10.70
C GLY A 402 -12.63 0.90 -9.46
N GLY A 403 -11.34 0.65 -9.59
CA GLY A 403 -10.34 0.78 -8.54
C GLY A 403 -9.80 2.20 -8.40
N THR A 404 -8.60 2.32 -7.84
CA THR A 404 -7.91 3.59 -7.61
C THR A 404 -6.66 3.67 -8.47
N ILE A 405 -6.42 4.79 -9.14
CA ILE A 405 -5.15 5.11 -9.80
C ILE A 405 -4.64 6.42 -9.23
N VAL A 406 -3.42 6.41 -8.70
CA VAL A 406 -2.71 7.60 -8.26
C VAL A 406 -1.44 7.75 -9.07
N VAL A 407 -1.30 8.91 -9.70
CA VAL A 407 -0.14 9.29 -10.49
C VAL A 407 0.48 10.53 -9.85
N GLN A 408 1.69 10.38 -9.34
CA GLN A 408 2.51 11.47 -8.82
C GLN A 408 3.68 11.70 -9.76
N SER A 409 3.61 12.77 -10.55
CA SER A 409 4.68 13.13 -11.49
C SER A 409 4.81 14.64 -11.67
N SER A 410 5.91 15.10 -12.26
CA SER A 410 6.03 16.50 -12.70
C SER A 410 5.46 16.68 -14.11
N ALA A 411 5.47 15.62 -14.92
CA ALA A 411 4.91 15.58 -16.26
C ALA A 411 4.20 14.25 -16.54
N LEU A 412 3.04 14.32 -17.20
CA LEU A 412 2.26 13.17 -17.68
C LEU A 412 1.85 13.40 -19.14
N SER A 413 2.06 12.44 -20.05
CA SER A 413 1.69 12.62 -21.49
C SER A 413 1.41 11.30 -22.21
N ASN A 414 0.64 11.36 -23.30
CA ASN A 414 0.38 10.26 -24.27
C ASN A 414 -0.32 9.00 -23.76
N LEU A 415 -0.85 9.00 -22.54
CA LEU A 415 -1.38 7.82 -21.87
C LEU A 415 -2.90 7.77 -21.81
N THR A 416 -3.44 6.55 -21.74
CA THR A 416 -4.84 6.33 -21.36
C THR A 416 -4.94 5.81 -19.93
N LEU A 417 -5.75 6.46 -19.09
CA LEU A 417 -6.05 6.04 -17.73
C LEU A 417 -7.50 5.58 -17.62
N ARG A 418 -7.77 4.42 -17.02
CA ARG A 418 -9.13 3.86 -16.89
C ARG A 418 -9.39 3.29 -15.51
N ALA A 419 -10.43 3.73 -14.85
CA ALA A 419 -10.94 3.09 -13.64
C ALA A 419 -12.46 2.99 -13.75
N ASN A 420 -12.92 2.21 -14.71
CA ASN A 420 -14.34 2.01 -14.99
C ASN A 420 -14.94 0.92 -14.10
N GLY A 421 -16.22 1.05 -13.79
CA GLY A 421 -16.99 -0.07 -13.22
C GLY A 421 -17.20 -1.18 -14.25
N GLY A 422 -17.30 -2.42 -13.78
CA GLY A 422 -17.69 -3.56 -14.61
C GLY A 422 -19.19 -3.60 -14.86
N ASP A 423 -19.61 -4.20 -15.96
CA ASP A 423 -21.02 -4.38 -16.29
C ASP A 423 -21.68 -5.42 -15.37
N GLY A 424 -22.97 -5.28 -15.09
CA GLY A 424 -23.76 -6.31 -14.43
C GLY A 424 -24.03 -7.50 -15.35
N GLY A 425 -24.15 -8.70 -14.77
CA GLY A 425 -24.47 -9.91 -15.54
C GLY A 425 -25.90 -9.90 -16.06
N GLY A 426 -26.13 -10.48 -17.24
CA GLY A 426 -27.47 -10.71 -17.77
C GLY A 426 -28.10 -12.00 -17.25
N THR A 427 -29.41 -12.16 -17.49
CA THR A 427 -30.10 -13.43 -17.27
C THR A 427 -30.42 -14.06 -18.61
N ASP A 428 -29.88 -15.24 -18.86
CA ASP A 428 -30.03 -15.93 -20.13
C ASP A 428 -31.08 -17.06 -20.00
N ASN A 429 -32.25 -16.89 -20.63
CA ASN A 429 -33.30 -17.92 -20.63
C ASN A 429 -34.24 -17.78 -21.82
N THR A 430 -34.84 -18.90 -22.26
CA THR A 430 -35.67 -18.96 -23.48
C THR A 430 -37.18 -19.02 -23.21
N ILE A 431 -37.58 -19.02 -21.94
CA ILE A 431 -38.98 -19.09 -21.50
C ILE A 431 -39.52 -17.71 -21.08
N VAL A 432 -40.85 -17.59 -21.06
CA VAL A 432 -41.59 -16.39 -20.63
C VAL A 432 -41.22 -15.90 -19.23
N LYS A 433 -40.81 -16.82 -18.34
CA LYS A 433 -40.40 -16.48 -16.99
C LYS A 433 -39.14 -15.63 -16.99
N ALA A 434 -39.15 -14.45 -16.37
CA ALA A 434 -38.00 -13.54 -16.31
C ALA A 434 -37.36 -13.51 -14.92
N TYR A 435 -36.09 -13.13 -14.85
CA TYR A 435 -35.25 -13.12 -13.64
C TYR A 435 -34.49 -11.79 -13.54
N GLY A 436 -33.86 -11.53 -12.39
CA GLY A 436 -33.21 -10.25 -12.11
C GLY A 436 -31.79 -10.14 -12.66
N PRO A 437 -31.50 -9.23 -13.61
CA PRO A 437 -30.14 -8.97 -14.07
C PRO A 437 -29.31 -8.22 -13.02
N GLY A 438 -27.98 -8.27 -13.12
CA GLY A 438 -27.09 -7.60 -12.18
C GLY A 438 -26.99 -6.09 -12.41
N GLY A 439 -26.77 -5.32 -11.35
CA GLY A 439 -26.48 -3.88 -11.43
C GLY A 439 -25.04 -3.60 -11.88
N GLY A 440 -24.82 -2.52 -12.63
CA GLY A 440 -23.47 -2.14 -13.07
C GLY A 440 -22.61 -1.57 -11.93
N GLY A 441 -21.30 -1.80 -11.96
CA GLY A 441 -20.36 -1.25 -11.00
C GLY A 441 -20.18 0.26 -11.15
N GLY A 442 -19.96 0.98 -10.05
CA GLY A 442 -19.61 2.39 -10.07
C GLY A 442 -18.18 2.63 -10.56
N ALA A 443 -17.92 3.82 -11.08
CA ALA A 443 -16.57 4.23 -11.45
C ALA A 443 -15.60 4.25 -10.25
N GLY A 444 -14.32 4.19 -10.59
CA GLY A 444 -13.21 4.28 -9.66
C GLY A 444 -12.78 5.71 -9.37
N TYR A 445 -11.55 5.84 -8.88
CA TYR A 445 -10.91 7.13 -8.60
C TYR A 445 -9.60 7.24 -9.36
N ILE A 446 -9.37 8.38 -10.02
CA ILE A 446 -8.09 8.71 -10.65
C ILE A 446 -7.62 10.04 -10.06
N GLY A 447 -6.55 9.98 -9.28
CA GLY A 447 -5.88 11.14 -8.70
C GLY A 447 -4.58 11.41 -9.43
N ILE A 448 -4.48 12.55 -10.11
CA ILE A 448 -3.26 12.99 -10.79
C ILE A 448 -2.73 14.22 -10.06
N SER A 449 -1.55 14.08 -9.46
CA SER A 449 -0.77 15.18 -8.90
C SER A 449 0.37 15.47 -9.86
N THR A 450 0.18 16.43 -10.77
CA THR A 450 1.21 16.89 -11.71
C THR A 450 1.28 18.40 -11.84
N ALA A 451 2.48 18.92 -12.09
CA ALA A 451 2.70 20.32 -12.44
C ALA A 451 2.27 20.60 -13.91
N ALA A 452 2.25 19.57 -14.76
CA ALA A 452 1.80 19.67 -16.15
C ALA A 452 1.13 18.36 -16.63
N VAL A 453 -0.11 18.45 -17.11
CA VAL A 453 -0.73 17.41 -17.93
C VAL A 453 -0.44 17.78 -19.39
N GLY A 454 0.45 17.03 -20.04
CA GLY A 454 0.83 17.23 -21.44
C GLY A 454 -0.23 16.73 -22.42
N ASN A 455 0.07 16.84 -23.71
CA ASN A 455 -0.84 16.45 -24.78
C ASN A 455 -1.22 14.96 -24.72
N ASN A 456 -2.42 14.65 -25.20
CA ASN A 456 -2.91 13.28 -25.45
C ASN A 456 -3.00 12.38 -24.20
N VAL A 457 -3.38 12.94 -23.04
CA VAL A 457 -3.80 12.14 -21.87
C VAL A 457 -5.31 11.96 -21.91
N THR A 458 -5.77 10.71 -21.98
CA THR A 458 -7.20 10.37 -21.97
C THR A 458 -7.57 9.70 -20.67
N VAL A 459 -8.70 10.11 -20.07
CA VAL A 459 -9.18 9.52 -18.80
C VAL A 459 -10.59 8.97 -18.97
N SER A 460 -10.83 7.78 -18.44
CA SER A 460 -12.13 7.11 -18.41
C SER A 460 -12.51 6.72 -16.98
N LEU A 461 -13.66 7.24 -16.54
CA LEU A 461 -14.26 7.05 -15.22
C LEU A 461 -15.76 6.76 -15.37
N ASN A 462 -16.08 5.76 -16.16
CA ASN A 462 -17.44 5.36 -16.47
C ASN A 462 -17.97 4.35 -15.44
N GLY A 463 -19.26 4.44 -15.13
CA GLY A 463 -19.97 3.34 -14.49
C GLY A 463 -20.25 2.23 -15.52
N GLY A 464 -20.28 0.99 -15.05
CA GLY A 464 -20.70 -0.16 -15.84
C GLY A 464 -22.21 -0.14 -16.12
N ASN A 465 -22.62 -0.81 -17.18
CA ASN A 465 -24.01 -0.97 -17.54
C ASN A 465 -24.70 -1.97 -16.61
N GLY A 466 -26.02 -1.82 -16.42
CA GLY A 466 -26.84 -2.88 -15.85
C GLY A 466 -26.97 -4.04 -16.83
N GLY A 467 -27.12 -5.26 -16.31
CA GLY A 467 -27.40 -6.44 -17.12
C GLY A 467 -28.79 -6.37 -17.76
N MET A 468 -29.04 -7.31 -18.68
CA MET A 468 -30.31 -7.44 -19.37
C MET A 468 -30.86 -8.85 -19.23
N SER A 469 -32.18 -8.98 -19.26
CA SER A 469 -32.89 -10.25 -19.38
C SER A 469 -33.13 -10.57 -20.84
N SER A 470 -32.91 -11.84 -21.23
CA SER A 470 -33.25 -12.34 -22.57
C SER A 470 -34.60 -13.08 -22.61
N SER A 471 -35.35 -13.11 -21.49
CA SER A 471 -36.67 -13.73 -21.45
C SER A 471 -37.62 -13.10 -22.47
N PRO A 472 -38.31 -13.91 -23.30
CA PRO A 472 -39.35 -13.42 -24.19
C PRO A 472 -40.48 -12.65 -23.49
N GLY A 473 -40.79 -12.95 -22.22
CA GLY A 473 -41.83 -12.25 -21.44
C GLY A 473 -41.37 -10.91 -20.84
N MET A 474 -40.17 -10.45 -21.22
CA MET A 474 -39.59 -9.18 -20.78
C MET A 474 -38.85 -8.48 -21.95
N ALA A 475 -39.26 -8.77 -23.18
CA ALA A 475 -38.59 -8.28 -24.39
C ALA A 475 -38.70 -6.75 -24.57
N GLU A 476 -39.78 -6.15 -24.07
CA GLU A 476 -40.06 -4.71 -24.14
C GLU A 476 -39.25 -3.91 -23.13
N PHE A 477 -38.83 -4.54 -22.02
CA PHE A 477 -38.01 -3.92 -20.99
C PHE A 477 -36.91 -4.87 -20.45
N PRO A 478 -35.93 -5.24 -21.29
CA PRO A 478 -34.83 -6.13 -20.90
C PRO A 478 -34.04 -5.73 -19.66
N PRO A 479 -33.84 -4.44 -19.30
CA PRO A 479 -33.15 -4.09 -18.06
C PRO A 479 -33.78 -4.74 -16.82
N ASN A 480 -35.08 -5.01 -16.85
CA ASN A 480 -35.84 -5.65 -15.78
C ASN A 480 -35.47 -5.12 -14.38
N GLY A 481 -35.34 -3.80 -14.24
CA GLY A 481 -35.02 -3.13 -12.98
C GLY A 481 -33.54 -2.91 -12.69
N ALA A 482 -32.62 -3.56 -13.43
CA ALA A 482 -31.18 -3.40 -13.27
C ALA A 482 -30.72 -2.04 -13.83
N THR A 483 -29.84 -1.37 -13.10
CA THR A 483 -29.41 -0.01 -13.46
C THR A 483 -27.91 0.09 -13.66
N ARG A 484 -27.49 1.16 -14.34
CA ARG A 484 -26.08 1.48 -14.56
C ARG A 484 -25.47 2.03 -13.27
N GLY A 485 -24.20 1.71 -13.05
CA GLY A 485 -23.38 2.41 -12.07
C GLY A 485 -23.13 3.86 -12.50
N ALA A 486 -22.75 4.71 -11.56
CA ALA A 486 -22.42 6.09 -11.83
C ALA A 486 -21.02 6.21 -12.45
N GLY A 487 -20.91 7.02 -13.50
CA GLY A 487 -19.64 7.62 -13.87
C GLY A 487 -19.22 8.71 -12.87
N THR A 488 -17.97 9.13 -12.94
CA THR A 488 -17.49 10.32 -12.24
C THR A 488 -16.63 11.17 -13.16
N THR A 489 -16.22 12.34 -12.68
CA THR A 489 -15.27 13.21 -13.38
C THR A 489 -13.92 13.16 -12.68
N VAL A 490 -12.86 13.52 -13.41
CA VAL A 490 -11.51 13.60 -12.86
C VAL A 490 -11.51 14.66 -11.77
N THR A 491 -11.27 14.27 -10.52
CA THR A 491 -11.04 15.22 -9.44
C THR A 491 -9.58 15.60 -9.47
N SER A 492 -9.26 16.86 -9.78
CA SER A 492 -7.89 17.37 -9.65
C SER A 492 -7.46 17.20 -8.20
N LEU A 493 -6.42 16.41 -7.94
CA LEU A 493 -5.81 16.39 -6.62
C LEU A 493 -5.15 17.74 -6.39
N THR A 494 -5.60 18.49 -5.38
CA THR A 494 -4.66 19.31 -4.63
C THR A 494 -3.68 18.35 -3.98
N PRO A 495 -2.36 18.44 -4.28
CA PRO A 495 -1.40 17.49 -3.75
C PRO A 495 -1.43 17.54 -2.22
N GLN A 496 -1.96 16.52 -1.56
CA GLN A 496 -1.41 16.17 -0.26
C GLN A 496 -0.09 15.49 -0.56
N ALA A 497 0.91 16.31 -0.87
CA ALA A 497 2.28 15.89 -0.76
C ALA A 497 2.43 15.41 0.68
N ALA A 498 2.45 14.09 0.89
CA ALA A 498 3.36 13.61 1.90
C ALA A 498 4.71 14.19 1.43
N PRO A 499 5.35 15.12 2.16
CA PRO A 499 6.70 15.51 1.81
C PRO A 499 7.45 14.19 1.74
N LEU A 500 7.79 13.77 0.53
CA LEU A 500 8.77 12.73 0.39
C LEU A 500 10.01 13.36 1.01
N PRO A 501 10.52 12.83 2.13
CA PRO A 501 11.74 13.34 2.71
C PRO A 501 12.78 13.38 1.59
N VAL A 502 13.68 14.37 1.64
CA VAL A 502 14.79 14.52 0.69
C VAL A 502 15.25 13.16 0.20
N THR A 503 15.23 13.00 -1.12
CA THR A 503 15.70 11.75 -1.70
C THR A 503 17.22 11.74 -1.60
N TRP A 504 17.74 11.08 -0.57
CA TRP A 504 19.17 10.87 -0.42
C TRP A 504 19.70 10.06 -1.61
N ALA A 505 20.64 10.63 -2.36
CA ALA A 505 21.35 9.92 -3.41
C ALA A 505 22.37 8.96 -2.79
N TYR A 506 23.05 9.37 -1.71
CA TYR A 506 23.97 8.54 -0.93
C TYR A 506 24.35 9.24 0.37
N PHE A 507 24.81 8.48 1.36
CA PHE A 507 25.58 9.00 2.47
C PHE A 507 26.72 8.03 2.82
N THR A 508 27.95 8.55 2.83
CA THR A 508 29.16 7.82 3.20
C THR A 508 29.91 8.58 4.28
N ALA A 509 30.58 7.83 5.14
CA ALA A 509 31.50 8.38 6.12
C ALA A 509 32.77 7.52 6.14
N SER A 510 33.93 8.15 6.15
CA SER A 510 35.22 7.46 6.23
C SER A 510 36.16 8.19 7.16
N TRP A 511 37.04 7.44 7.82
CA TRP A 511 38.12 8.01 8.62
C TRP A 511 39.42 7.98 7.81
N ALA A 512 40.07 9.14 7.69
CA ALA A 512 41.38 9.30 7.07
C ALA A 512 42.06 10.54 7.67
N GLU A 513 43.39 10.52 7.76
CA GLU A 513 44.19 11.71 8.14
C GLU A 513 43.77 12.34 9.49
N GLY A 514 43.32 11.52 10.45
CA GLY A 514 42.96 12.01 11.80
C GLY A 514 41.54 12.58 11.94
N ARG A 515 40.73 12.61 10.87
CA ARG A 515 39.35 13.11 10.89
C ARG A 515 38.36 12.12 10.25
N SER A 516 37.07 12.24 10.58
CA SER A 516 36.01 11.56 9.82
C SER A 516 35.42 12.51 8.78
N THR A 517 35.44 12.10 7.51
CA THR A 517 34.83 12.84 6.40
C THR A 517 33.48 12.23 6.09
N LEU A 518 32.42 13.03 6.18
CA LEU A 518 31.06 12.67 5.85
C LEU A 518 30.71 13.28 4.50
N THR A 519 30.25 12.49 3.55
CA THR A 519 29.79 12.97 2.23
C THR A 519 28.39 12.46 1.98
N TRP A 520 27.47 13.34 1.59
CA TRP A 520 26.15 12.94 1.13
C TRP A 520 25.78 13.61 -0.18
N GLY A 521 24.89 12.96 -0.90
CA GLY A 521 24.22 13.54 -2.04
C GLY A 521 22.72 13.55 -1.84
N THR A 522 22.06 14.56 -2.39
CA THR A 522 20.60 14.62 -2.57
C THR A 522 20.32 14.47 -4.05
N ALA A 523 19.32 13.67 -4.42
CA ALA A 523 18.84 13.56 -5.80
C ALA A 523 17.91 14.73 -6.15
N MET A 524 17.13 15.17 -5.18
CA MET A 524 16.21 16.31 -5.23
C MET A 524 16.05 16.86 -3.81
N GLU A 525 15.85 18.17 -3.71
CA GLU A 525 15.52 18.89 -2.48
C GLU A 525 14.23 19.67 -2.69
N LYS A 526 13.34 19.63 -1.72
CA LYS A 526 12.08 20.40 -1.74
C LYS A 526 11.83 20.91 -0.34
N ASN A 527 11.68 22.22 -0.19
CA ASN A 527 11.53 22.87 1.11
C ASN A 527 12.65 22.54 2.11
N SER A 528 13.85 22.16 1.69
CA SER A 528 14.92 21.74 2.60
C SER A 528 15.67 22.94 3.14
N ALA A 529 15.70 23.12 4.46
CA ALA A 529 16.38 24.24 5.11
C ALA A 529 17.88 23.96 5.30
N TYR A 530 18.23 22.86 5.97
CA TYR A 530 19.63 22.51 6.25
C TYR A 530 19.84 21.02 6.56
N PHE A 531 21.10 20.64 6.60
CA PHE A 531 21.58 19.32 7.00
C PHE A 531 22.42 19.42 8.27
N GLN A 532 22.06 18.68 9.31
CA GLN A 532 22.80 18.58 10.56
C GLN A 532 23.53 17.23 10.62
N PRO A 533 24.88 17.21 10.61
CA PRO A 533 25.64 16.02 10.94
C PRO A 533 25.39 15.61 12.39
N GLU A 534 25.14 14.31 12.59
CA GLU A 534 24.96 13.73 13.91
C GLU A 534 25.82 12.46 14.07
N ARG A 535 26.28 12.22 15.29
CA ARG A 535 27.08 11.04 15.64
C ARG A 535 26.56 10.34 16.89
N SER A 536 26.81 9.05 16.99
CA SER A 536 26.44 8.19 18.11
C SER A 536 27.63 7.32 18.52
N LEU A 537 27.84 7.19 19.84
CA LEU A 537 28.90 6.38 20.45
C LEU A 537 28.37 5.12 21.14
N ASP A 538 27.05 4.95 21.21
CA ASP A 538 26.39 3.88 21.96
C ASP A 538 25.87 2.75 21.08
N GLY A 539 26.25 2.70 19.79
CA GLY A 539 25.75 1.69 18.86
C GLY A 539 24.62 2.19 17.94
N GLY A 540 24.35 3.50 17.94
CA GLY A 540 23.28 4.11 17.15
C GLY A 540 21.96 4.26 17.90
N TYR A 541 21.94 4.20 19.23
CA TYR A 541 20.71 4.41 20.03
C TYR A 541 20.46 5.90 20.29
N SER A 542 21.51 6.66 20.62
CA SER A 542 21.43 8.11 20.80
C SER A 542 22.39 8.84 19.86
N PHE A 543 21.85 9.84 19.14
CA PHE A 543 22.59 10.68 18.20
C PHE A 543 22.68 12.11 18.73
N GLN A 544 23.87 12.67 18.67
CA GLN A 544 24.14 14.06 19.03
C GLN A 544 24.65 14.82 17.81
N ALA A 545 24.15 16.04 17.63
CA ALA A 545 24.65 16.95 16.61
C ALA A 545 26.13 17.28 16.85
N PHE A 546 26.91 17.37 15.78
CA PHE A 546 28.27 17.88 15.81
C PHE A 546 28.54 18.75 14.59
N GLY A 547 29.49 19.67 14.72
CA GLY A 547 29.81 20.64 13.67
C GLY A 547 28.65 21.59 13.35
N GLU A 548 28.87 22.43 12.35
CA GLU A 548 27.87 23.38 11.87
C GLU A 548 26.84 22.70 10.96
N ALA A 549 25.62 23.22 10.99
CA ALA A 549 24.60 22.86 10.02
C ALA A 549 25.03 23.31 8.62
N VAL A 550 24.90 22.42 7.64
CA VAL A 550 25.19 22.70 6.23
C VAL A 550 23.92 23.18 5.55
N PRO A 551 23.87 24.42 5.02
CA PRO A 551 22.69 24.93 4.33
C PRO A 551 22.31 24.04 3.14
N ALA A 552 21.01 23.75 3.01
CA ALA A 552 20.47 23.05 1.85
C ALA A 552 20.18 24.05 0.72
N ALA A 553 19.79 23.55 -0.45
CA ALA A 553 19.39 24.33 -1.61
C ALA A 553 18.05 25.05 -1.45
N GLY A 554 17.24 24.71 -0.44
CA GLY A 554 15.83 25.05 -0.40
C GLY A 554 15.02 24.17 -1.35
N HIS A 555 15.17 24.43 -2.65
CA HIS A 555 14.52 23.69 -3.73
C HIS A 555 15.52 23.38 -4.84
N SER A 556 15.71 22.10 -5.15
CA SER A 556 16.59 21.64 -6.22
C SER A 556 16.01 20.41 -6.89
N THR A 557 15.84 20.44 -8.20
CA THR A 557 15.51 19.26 -9.02
C THR A 557 16.77 18.58 -9.59
N SER A 558 17.95 19.15 -9.35
CA SER A 558 19.24 18.56 -9.71
C SER A 558 19.96 18.00 -8.49
N ALA A 559 20.73 16.94 -8.73
CA ALA A 559 21.49 16.29 -7.68
C ALA A 559 22.55 17.23 -7.09
N ARG A 560 22.65 17.26 -5.76
CA ARG A 560 23.66 18.04 -5.05
C ARG A 560 24.52 17.17 -4.18
N ARG A 561 25.74 17.63 -3.92
CA ARG A 561 26.73 16.97 -3.08
C ARG A 561 27.16 17.91 -1.97
N TYR A 562 27.25 17.36 -0.78
CA TYR A 562 27.64 18.07 0.42
C TYR A 562 28.69 17.25 1.18
N THR A 563 29.48 17.96 1.98
CA THR A 563 30.54 17.37 2.79
C THR A 563 30.55 18.04 4.16
N ALA A 564 30.78 17.24 5.20
CA ALA A 564 31.08 17.71 6.55
C ALA A 564 32.27 16.94 7.14
N TYR A 565 32.91 17.53 8.15
CA TYR A 565 34.07 16.94 8.81
C TYR A 565 33.84 16.83 10.30
N ASP A 566 34.03 15.64 10.86
CA ASP A 566 34.33 15.50 12.28
C ASP A 566 35.84 15.64 12.45
N ALA A 567 36.30 16.83 12.83
CA ALA A 567 37.72 17.16 12.93
C ALA A 567 38.43 16.45 14.10
N GLN A 568 37.67 16.01 15.11
CA GLN A 568 38.18 15.32 16.30
C GLN A 568 37.23 14.16 16.65
N PRO A 569 37.16 13.13 15.80
CA PRO A 569 36.25 12.02 16.00
C PRO A 569 36.67 11.23 17.26
N PRO A 570 35.75 10.92 18.19
CA PRO A 570 36.05 10.11 19.37
C PRO A 570 36.70 8.79 19.00
N VAL A 571 37.58 8.26 19.86
CA VAL A 571 38.27 6.99 19.58
C VAL A 571 37.29 5.81 19.61
N GLY A 572 37.36 4.95 18.59
CA GLY A 572 36.60 3.69 18.52
C GLY A 572 35.51 3.69 17.45
N LYS A 573 34.43 2.94 17.71
CA LYS A 573 33.29 2.80 16.80
C LYS A 573 32.36 4.00 16.94
N ILE A 574 32.13 4.72 15.85
CA ILE A 574 31.26 5.89 15.78
C ILE A 574 30.22 5.65 14.69
N TYR A 575 28.95 5.88 15.00
CA TYR A 575 27.89 5.82 14.01
C TYR A 575 27.54 7.24 13.59
N TYR A 576 27.66 7.56 12.31
CA TYR A 576 27.32 8.86 11.77
C TYR A 576 26.01 8.80 11.00
N ARG A 577 25.22 9.87 11.01
CA ARG A 577 24.08 10.08 10.10
C ARG A 577 23.94 11.56 9.78
N ILE A 578 23.17 11.89 8.75
CA ILE A 578 22.74 13.26 8.48
C ILE A 578 21.26 13.38 8.83
N ARG A 579 20.92 14.39 9.61
CA ARG A 579 19.55 14.85 9.81
C ARG A 579 19.28 15.99 8.85
N GLN A 580 18.37 15.82 7.91
CA GLN A 580 17.85 16.90 7.09
C GLN A 580 16.66 17.56 7.80
N VAL A 581 16.59 18.89 7.74
CA VAL A 581 15.52 19.69 8.32
C VAL A 581 14.88 20.52 7.21
N ASP A 582 13.55 20.48 7.10
CA ASP A 582 12.77 21.26 6.15
C ASP A 582 12.43 22.66 6.70
N THR A 583 11.96 23.57 5.85
CA THR A 583 11.58 24.94 6.19
C THR A 583 10.38 25.00 7.13
N ASP A 584 9.60 23.93 7.24
CA ASP A 584 8.50 23.76 8.21
C ASP A 584 8.95 23.11 9.53
N GLY A 585 10.25 22.81 9.67
CA GLY A 585 10.84 22.19 10.86
C GLY A 585 10.72 20.66 10.91
N THR A 586 10.08 20.02 9.93
CA THR A 586 10.08 18.56 9.82
C THR A 586 11.49 18.03 9.54
N SER A 587 11.76 16.79 9.89
CA SER A 587 13.10 16.21 9.76
C SER A 587 13.10 14.82 9.17
N SER A 588 14.10 14.54 8.34
CA SER A 588 14.40 13.22 7.79
C SER A 588 15.85 12.85 8.08
N TYR A 589 16.19 11.56 7.98
CA TYR A 589 17.52 11.08 8.35
C TYR A 589 18.07 10.13 7.29
N THR A 590 19.39 10.18 7.06
CA THR A 590 20.08 9.09 6.37
C THR A 590 20.11 7.84 7.26
N ALA A 591 20.38 6.67 6.66
CA ALA A 591 20.86 5.55 7.44
C ALA A 591 22.18 5.92 8.13
N ALA A 592 22.44 5.30 9.30
CA ALA A 592 23.69 5.51 10.01
C ALA A 592 24.82 4.67 9.41
N VAL A 593 26.02 5.23 9.28
CA VAL A 593 27.23 4.56 8.81
C VAL A 593 28.19 4.40 9.99
N LEU A 594 28.64 3.17 10.23
CA LEU A 594 29.69 2.88 11.21
C LEU A 594 31.06 3.25 10.64
N VAL A 595 31.79 4.09 11.35
CA VAL A 595 33.18 4.40 11.12
C VAL A 595 33.97 3.99 12.36
N THR A 596 35.07 3.26 12.16
CA THR A 596 36.03 3.02 13.24
C THR A 596 37.14 4.06 13.10
N SER A 597 37.22 4.99 14.05
CA SER A 597 38.34 5.94 14.12
C SER A 597 39.61 5.22 14.62
N ARG A 598 40.76 5.91 14.62
CA ARG A 598 42.10 5.38 14.96
C ARG A 598 42.06 4.27 16.05
N ALA A 599 42.63 3.11 15.75
CA ALA A 599 42.95 2.10 16.77
C ALA A 599 44.01 2.68 17.72
N VAL A 600 43.72 2.74 19.01
CA VAL A 600 44.70 3.10 20.04
C VAL A 600 45.31 1.81 20.57
N ASP A 601 46.51 1.48 20.11
CA ASP A 601 47.31 0.44 20.76
C ASP A 601 47.70 0.95 22.14
N VAL A 602 47.25 0.23 23.17
CA VAL A 602 47.53 0.56 24.55
C VAL A 602 48.82 -0.14 24.98
N ALA A 603 49.76 0.66 25.47
CA ALA A 603 50.90 0.20 26.24
C ALA A 603 50.85 0.85 27.61
N ALA A 604 50.84 0.03 28.64
CA ALA A 604 50.89 0.42 30.02
C ALA A 604 52.15 -0.14 30.69
N TYR A 605 52.73 0.68 31.57
CA TYR A 605 53.99 0.40 32.25
C TYR A 605 53.99 0.96 33.69
N PRO A 606 54.79 0.38 34.60
CA PRO A 606 55.54 -0.86 34.42
C PRO A 606 54.60 -2.07 34.30
N ASN A 607 55.03 -3.12 33.61
CA ASN A 607 54.30 -4.39 33.54
C ASN A 607 55.32 -5.53 33.58
N PRO A 608 55.47 -6.27 34.70
CA PRO A 608 54.58 -6.26 35.88
C PRO A 608 54.59 -4.95 36.70
N VAL A 609 53.46 -4.63 37.34
CA VAL A 609 53.29 -3.50 38.27
C VAL A 609 53.17 -4.00 39.70
N ARG A 610 53.85 -3.36 40.66
CA ARG A 610 53.67 -3.64 42.09
C ARG A 610 52.37 -3.03 42.59
N ARG A 611 51.65 -3.76 43.44
CA ARG A 611 50.38 -3.30 44.00
C ARG A 611 50.57 -1.97 44.73
N GLY A 612 49.75 -0.98 44.38
CA GLY A 612 49.82 0.36 44.95
C GLY A 612 50.76 1.32 44.24
N GLN A 613 51.52 0.87 43.24
CA GLN A 613 52.20 1.76 42.29
C GLN A 613 51.28 2.14 41.12
N PRO A 614 51.43 3.35 40.56
CA PRO A 614 50.63 3.78 39.42
C PRO A 614 50.98 2.96 38.18
N LEU A 615 49.97 2.38 37.54
CA LEU A 615 50.08 1.81 36.21
C LEU A 615 49.82 2.92 35.19
N ARG A 616 50.85 3.30 34.44
CA ARG A 616 50.80 4.43 33.51
C ARG A 616 50.48 3.98 32.11
N THR A 617 49.58 4.68 31.43
CA THR A 617 49.36 4.50 29.98
C THR A 617 49.19 5.86 29.31
N THR A 618 49.49 5.97 28.02
CA THR A 618 49.30 7.23 27.28
C THR A 618 48.11 7.10 26.36
N LEU A 619 47.10 7.95 26.54
CA LEU A 619 45.84 7.88 25.80
C LEU A 619 45.45 9.24 25.20
N PRO A 620 44.80 9.26 24.03
CA PRO A 620 44.13 10.46 23.54
C PRO A 620 43.03 10.93 24.51
N ALA A 621 42.78 12.25 24.53
CA ALA A 621 41.64 12.82 25.25
C ALA A 621 40.31 12.13 24.84
N GLY A 622 39.41 11.93 25.80
CA GLY A 622 38.13 11.25 25.62
C GLY A 622 38.19 9.72 25.55
N THR A 623 39.38 9.11 25.69
CA THR A 623 39.51 7.65 25.68
C THR A 623 39.29 7.09 27.08
N ALA A 624 38.35 6.14 27.24
CA ALA A 624 38.14 5.44 28.50
C ALA A 624 39.01 4.17 28.61
N ALA A 625 39.77 4.06 29.69
CA ALA A 625 40.56 2.87 30.01
C ALA A 625 39.81 1.97 31.01
N GLN A 626 39.74 0.67 30.72
CA GLN A 626 39.08 -0.32 31.55
C GLN A 626 40.05 -1.41 31.97
N LEU A 627 40.10 -1.73 33.26
CA LEU A 627 40.78 -2.90 33.79
C LEU A 627 39.74 -4.00 34.03
N THR A 628 39.96 -5.17 33.44
CA THR A 628 39.14 -6.36 33.68
C THR A 628 39.97 -7.51 34.23
N ASP A 629 39.34 -8.42 34.97
CA ASP A 629 39.95 -9.71 35.31
C ASP A 629 40.06 -10.61 34.05
N VAL A 630 40.62 -11.81 34.24
CA VAL A 630 40.76 -12.82 33.16
C VAL A 630 39.41 -13.34 32.64
N LEU A 631 38.32 -13.17 33.38
CA LEU A 631 36.96 -13.54 32.98
C LEU A 631 36.22 -12.38 32.28
N GLY A 632 36.87 -11.21 32.12
CA GLY A 632 36.30 -10.04 31.47
C GLY A 632 35.43 -9.17 32.39
N ARG A 633 35.38 -9.44 33.70
CA ARG A 633 34.64 -8.62 34.66
C ARG A 633 35.43 -7.36 34.99
N LEU A 634 34.75 -6.22 35.04
CA LEU A 634 35.35 -4.94 35.37
C LEU A 634 35.84 -4.95 36.83
N VAL A 635 37.13 -4.64 37.06
CA VAL A 635 37.74 -4.63 38.41
C VAL A 635 37.96 -3.23 38.98
N ALA A 636 37.77 -2.20 38.17
CA ALA A 636 37.81 -0.79 38.55
C ALA A 636 36.89 0.04 37.64
N ALA A 637 36.33 1.14 38.14
CA ALA A 637 35.54 2.03 37.31
C ALA A 637 36.37 2.55 36.10
N PRO A 638 35.77 2.70 34.90
CA PRO A 638 36.52 3.17 33.74
C PRO A 638 37.08 4.57 33.99
N VAL A 639 38.36 4.77 33.69
CA VAL A 639 39.00 6.08 33.86
C VAL A 639 39.03 6.78 32.51
N LEU A 640 38.39 7.94 32.42
CA LEU A 640 38.35 8.75 31.21
C LEU A 640 39.58 9.66 31.14
N SER A 641 40.34 9.57 30.04
CA SER A 641 41.40 10.54 29.77
C SER A 641 40.78 11.91 29.45
N THR A 642 41.00 12.92 30.27
CA THR A 642 40.44 14.28 30.07
C THR A 642 41.30 15.16 29.17
N ALA A 643 42.57 14.81 28.97
CA ALA A 643 43.51 15.48 28.07
C ALA A 643 44.48 14.46 27.48
N SER A 644 45.01 14.70 26.28
CA SER A 644 46.00 13.80 25.66
C SER A 644 47.27 13.77 26.50
N GLY A 645 47.63 12.60 27.04
CA GLY A 645 48.78 12.49 27.94
C GLY A 645 48.82 11.19 28.73
N THR A 646 49.70 11.15 29.74
CA THR A 646 49.84 10.02 30.65
C THR A 646 48.67 9.97 31.63
N LEU A 647 48.01 8.82 31.67
CA LEU A 647 46.96 8.45 32.62
C LEU A 647 47.51 7.46 33.63
N ASP A 648 47.39 7.78 34.91
CA ASP A 648 47.75 6.89 36.02
C ASP A 648 46.51 6.10 36.47
N LEU A 649 46.56 4.77 36.33
CA LEU A 649 45.53 3.85 36.80
C LEU A 649 45.88 3.34 38.20
N ASP A 650 44.93 3.45 39.13
CA ASP A 650 45.11 3.02 40.51
C ASP A 650 45.08 1.49 40.63
N THR A 651 46.16 0.92 41.15
CA THR A 651 46.31 -0.53 41.35
C THR A 651 46.11 -0.96 42.81
N ARG A 652 45.88 -0.05 43.76
CA ARG A 652 45.78 -0.36 45.20
C ARG A 652 44.69 -1.39 45.53
N ALA A 653 43.57 -1.34 44.80
CA ALA A 653 42.45 -2.27 45.01
C ALA A 653 42.65 -3.64 44.32
N LEU A 654 43.66 -3.77 43.44
CA LEU A 654 43.89 -5.00 42.69
C LEU A 654 44.69 -6.00 43.53
N ARG A 655 44.24 -7.26 43.58
CA ARG A 655 45.02 -8.37 44.17
C ARG A 655 46.12 -8.81 43.19
N PRO A 656 47.25 -9.38 43.66
CA PRO A 656 48.25 -9.98 42.75
C PRO A 656 47.60 -10.97 41.78
N GLY A 657 47.93 -10.87 40.49
CA GLY A 657 47.26 -11.65 39.45
C GLY A 657 47.35 -11.05 38.04
N GLN A 658 46.65 -11.67 37.09
CA GLN A 658 46.58 -11.24 35.69
C GLN A 658 45.30 -10.45 35.42
N TYR A 659 45.45 -9.34 34.71
CA TYR A 659 44.37 -8.45 34.30
C TYR A 659 44.49 -8.09 32.82
N TRP A 660 43.45 -7.51 32.26
CA TRP A 660 43.46 -6.94 30.91
C TRP A 660 43.16 -5.46 30.97
N LEU A 661 44.06 -4.65 30.44
CA LEU A 661 43.79 -3.25 30.12
C LEU A 661 43.16 -3.18 28.74
N ARG A 662 41.98 -2.57 28.66
CA ARG A 662 41.17 -2.43 27.45
C ARG A 662 40.86 -0.97 27.19
N VAL A 663 40.92 -0.58 25.93
CA VAL A 663 40.41 0.69 25.42
C VAL A 663 39.52 0.43 24.21
N PRO A 664 38.49 1.27 23.96
CA PRO A 664 37.61 1.13 22.80
C PRO A 664 38.41 1.05 21.49
N GLY A 665 38.20 -0.02 20.71
CA GLY A 665 38.85 -0.21 19.40
C GLY A 665 40.33 -0.61 19.43
N GLY A 666 40.97 -0.69 20.60
CA GLY A 666 42.37 -1.09 20.75
C GLY A 666 42.57 -2.57 21.08
N LYS A 667 43.78 -3.09 20.86
CA LYS A 667 44.17 -4.42 21.30
C LYS A 667 44.34 -4.43 22.83
N ALA A 668 43.70 -5.38 23.51
CA ALA A 668 43.83 -5.51 24.96
C ALA A 668 45.26 -5.88 25.34
N GLN A 669 45.82 -5.23 26.37
CA GLN A 669 47.13 -5.56 26.93
C GLN A 669 46.96 -6.35 28.23
N ARG A 670 47.69 -7.46 28.35
CA ARG A 670 47.75 -8.23 29.60
C ARG A 670 48.61 -7.47 30.61
N ILE A 671 48.10 -7.25 31.82
CA ILE A 671 48.78 -6.59 32.93
C ILE A 671 48.99 -7.59 34.06
N SER A 672 50.24 -7.73 34.52
CA SER A 672 50.59 -8.56 35.67
C SER A 672 50.75 -7.67 36.91
N VAL A 673 49.94 -7.90 37.94
CA VAL A 673 50.07 -7.23 39.24
C VAL A 673 50.81 -8.16 40.20
N VAL A 674 51.88 -7.68 40.82
CA VAL A 674 52.68 -8.39 41.83
C VAL A 674 52.63 -7.64 43.17
N GLU A 675 53.06 -8.26 44.27
CA GLU A 675 53.12 -7.59 45.58
C GLU A 675 54.04 -6.36 45.62
#